data_AF-A0A8X8Y120-F1
#
_entry.id   AF-A0A8X8Y120-F1
#
_cell.length_a   1.000
_cell.length_b   1.000
_cell.length_c   1.000
_cell.angle_alpha   90.00
_cell.angle_beta   90.00
_cell.angle_gamma   90.00
#
_symmetry.space_group_name_H-M   'P 1'
#
loop_
_entity.id
_entity.type
_entity.pdbx_description
1 polymer ?
#
loop_
_entity_poly.entity_id
_entity_poly.type
_entity_poly.pdbx_seq_one_letter_code
_entity_poly.pdbx_strand_id
1 'polypeptide(L)'
;MAEADGGGDAKAPLNSSIPSGKDTVWFDVSSLLHRACHDLRNDELINGENFNLFAAMSALEIMDPKMDSGIVSTYYSVDEAIENGAAPIPLSFDRTIDVQCVIDIMDHFLACEATWHKGGSLAQTVFSCIYLLRPERTSSHALLHSFCRVIRATCSALVSAVSEARTNEVKVSEGQGEYLEKVWYGARFLLAWLMSSHDELQAYFVSRGIPREGMEEDLFTMAYGLPLKVNGDEKCLSMIHAVDETLCRQLKACKAPVSKKTVLEDVEPLQTHLDLEEGFCKAVLCRIRFRKHFYHVLTCLRKPQGRGLELAKKHIISCLSELDSMLKTEEFLRDNSARGTVENEDEKTTASGCQPVGFDSTLNSRSAAPTPPRAIKLLSWKKAVDYFRKLLHDLDVICSYSLDPVFEGALRFVVDVQKFQPDLVARAHIQTLLSDVTLLTNEQLLLVQDGKLYGRESLFAVICKAALLPEGAKNHDIQKNESVQQLGQLELAFRKEFGETASTSVEQVDICIFVIIMSHDLLLKVCKHILIWVEEQTYWIALRFLMVGFELELYSTDEYCMVYWYIYIILIKLAEKTHLKIMLSNDSSRRKSKKKKGFVKDVGKDYQVPPVVLFLQCYIHVSQGLMMILASLRNENNIILCQGPFNTEHERFVQHFELLQKASLPDHASFFSFTETVANTHFSTLSMHNCFKDAQKIAKELRGSFANDPDRLGELRQIEQVAEHNHVALNLLCQLGSLEPSLKISFDFIHHPHFATASVKRS
;
A
#
# COMPACT_ATOMS: atom_id res chain seq x y z
N MET A 1 -10.45 -17.53 -69.44
CA MET A 1 -11.42 -18.09 -70.38
C MET A 1 -12.46 -17.00 -70.61
N ALA A 2 -12.45 -16.45 -71.83
CA ALA A 2 -13.39 -15.50 -72.45
C ALA A 2 -13.73 -14.17 -71.75
N GLU A 3 -13.35 -13.09 -72.44
CA GLU A 3 -13.72 -11.69 -72.24
C GLU A 3 -15.21 -11.41 -72.43
N ALA A 4 -15.70 -10.37 -71.75
CA ALA A 4 -16.70 -9.46 -72.29
C ALA A 4 -16.35 -8.03 -71.83
N ASP A 5 -15.70 -7.31 -72.73
CA ASP A 5 -15.44 -5.87 -72.73
C ASP A 5 -16.75 -5.09 -72.95
N GLY A 6 -16.82 -3.84 -72.47
CA GLY A 6 -17.81 -2.87 -72.95
C GLY A 6 -18.50 -2.01 -71.89
N GLY A 7 -17.95 -0.80 -71.69
CA GLY A 7 -18.77 0.41 -71.77
C GLY A 7 -19.35 0.95 -70.48
N GLY A 8 -18.76 2.05 -70.00
CA GLY A 8 -19.46 3.02 -69.17
C GLY A 8 -18.52 3.80 -68.26
N ASP A 9 -18.06 4.96 -68.73
CA ASP A 9 -17.81 6.13 -67.88
C ASP A 9 -19.11 6.51 -67.16
N ALA A 10 -19.54 5.69 -66.20
CA ALA A 10 -20.52 6.10 -65.22
C ALA A 10 -19.73 6.91 -64.21
N LYS A 11 -19.71 8.24 -64.41
CA LYS A 11 -19.53 9.19 -63.32
C LYS A 11 -20.46 8.73 -62.20
N ALA A 12 -19.91 8.06 -61.19
CA ALA A 12 -20.61 7.83 -59.94
C ALA A 12 -21.09 9.22 -59.49
N PRO A 13 -22.39 9.40 -59.20
CA PRO A 13 -22.88 10.71 -58.82
C PRO A 13 -22.16 11.11 -57.52
N LEU A 14 -21.22 12.06 -57.63
CA LEU A 14 -20.90 12.93 -56.50
C LEU A 14 -22.18 13.70 -56.23
N ASN A 15 -23.03 13.19 -55.34
CA ASN A 15 -23.91 13.96 -54.46
C ASN A 15 -24.93 13.05 -53.79
N SER A 16 -24.69 12.78 -52.51
CA SER A 16 -25.71 13.01 -51.50
C SER A 16 -25.02 13.70 -50.33
N SER A 17 -24.93 15.03 -50.41
CA SER A 17 -24.56 15.87 -49.27
C SER A 17 -25.46 15.52 -48.10
N ILE A 18 -24.92 14.89 -47.04
CA ILE A 18 -25.69 14.58 -45.84
C ILE A 18 -25.68 15.86 -44.99
N PRO A 19 -26.84 16.49 -44.72
CA PRO A 19 -26.88 17.73 -43.97
C PRO A 19 -26.41 17.50 -42.53
N SER A 20 -25.49 18.35 -42.05
CA SER A 20 -24.93 18.30 -40.70
C SER A 20 -25.02 19.66 -40.04
N GLY A 21 -25.92 19.79 -39.05
CA GLY A 21 -26.07 21.05 -38.32
C GLY A 21 -26.38 22.26 -39.22
N LYS A 22 -26.19 23.48 -38.69
CA LYS A 22 -26.68 24.70 -39.33
C LYS A 22 -25.86 25.23 -40.51
N ASP A 23 -24.61 24.79 -40.73
CA ASP A 23 -23.77 25.29 -41.83
C ASP A 23 -22.67 24.29 -42.30
N THR A 24 -22.83 22.98 -42.08
CA THR A 24 -21.83 21.98 -42.53
C THR A 24 -22.45 20.89 -43.39
N VAL A 25 -21.69 20.44 -44.39
CA VAL A 25 -22.10 19.41 -45.35
C VAL A 25 -21.12 18.24 -45.27
N TRP A 26 -21.62 17.04 -44.98
CA TRP A 26 -20.81 15.83 -45.11
C TRP A 26 -20.70 15.41 -46.57
N PHE A 27 -19.51 14.97 -46.97
CA PHE A 27 -19.24 14.38 -48.27
C PHE A 27 -18.82 12.92 -48.10
N ASP A 28 -19.45 12.01 -48.84
CA ASP A 28 -19.14 10.58 -48.78
C ASP A 28 -17.85 10.26 -49.55
N VAL A 29 -16.84 9.74 -48.84
CA VAL A 29 -15.53 9.35 -49.38
C VAL A 29 -15.34 7.83 -49.49
N SER A 30 -16.38 7.02 -49.25
CA SER A 30 -16.28 5.55 -49.22
C SER A 30 -15.69 4.97 -50.50
N SER A 31 -16.11 5.48 -51.67
CA SER A 31 -15.61 5.04 -52.98
C SER A 31 -14.16 5.42 -53.26
N LEU A 32 -13.67 6.50 -52.66
CA LEU A 32 -12.25 6.90 -52.73
C LEU A 32 -11.40 5.96 -51.88
N LEU A 33 -11.83 5.71 -50.64
CA LEU A 33 -11.12 4.81 -49.71
C LEU A 33 -11.04 3.39 -50.27
N HIS A 34 -12.12 2.85 -50.83
CA HIS A 34 -12.11 1.49 -51.39
C HIS A 34 -11.13 1.33 -52.56
N ARG A 35 -11.03 2.33 -53.44
CA ARG A 35 -10.05 2.33 -54.54
C ARG A 35 -8.62 2.42 -54.00
N ALA A 36 -8.35 3.32 -53.06
CA ALA A 36 -7.04 3.46 -52.45
C ALA A 36 -6.60 2.16 -51.75
N CYS A 37 -7.52 1.46 -51.06
CA CYS A 37 -7.23 0.17 -50.45
C CYS A 37 -6.91 -0.94 -51.47
N HIS A 38 -7.51 -0.92 -52.67
CA HIS A 38 -7.20 -1.89 -53.72
C HIS A 38 -5.81 -1.69 -54.33
N ASP A 39 -5.29 -0.46 -54.30
CA ASP A 39 -3.95 -0.13 -54.79
C ASP A 39 -2.84 -0.50 -53.80
N LEU A 40 -3.17 -0.74 -52.51
CA LEU A 40 -2.23 -1.19 -51.49
C LEU A 40 -1.88 -2.67 -51.67
N ARG A 41 -0.60 -3.00 -51.48
CA ARG A 41 -0.10 -4.39 -51.47
C ARG A 41 -0.26 -5.00 -50.07
N ASN A 42 -0.13 -6.32 -49.99
CA ASN A 42 -0.01 -6.99 -48.69
C ASN A 42 1.17 -6.39 -47.91
N ASP A 43 0.97 -6.20 -46.61
CA ASP A 43 1.92 -5.60 -45.66
C ASP A 43 2.15 -4.07 -45.78
N GLU A 44 1.40 -3.37 -46.65
CA GLU A 44 1.42 -1.91 -46.72
C GLU A 44 0.35 -1.28 -45.80
N LEU A 45 0.74 -0.25 -45.04
CA LEU A 45 -0.13 0.52 -44.15
C LEU A 45 0.06 2.01 -44.40
N ILE A 46 -1.02 2.73 -44.68
CA ILE A 46 -1.03 4.19 -44.71
C ILE A 46 -1.29 4.70 -43.30
N ASN A 47 -0.35 5.45 -42.74
CA ASN A 47 -0.50 6.10 -41.44
C ASN A 47 0.14 7.50 -41.47
N GLY A 48 -0.15 8.32 -40.44
CA GLY A 48 0.49 9.64 -40.31
C GLY A 48 1.93 9.53 -39.83
N GLU A 49 2.76 10.52 -40.13
CA GLU A 49 4.20 10.53 -39.80
C GLU A 49 4.51 10.34 -38.31
N ASN A 50 3.57 10.71 -37.42
CA ASN A 50 3.70 10.59 -35.97
C ASN A 50 3.01 9.34 -35.38
N PHE A 51 2.44 8.47 -36.21
CA PHE A 51 1.74 7.27 -35.74
C PHE A 51 2.71 6.11 -35.50
N ASN A 52 2.63 5.50 -34.32
CA ASN A 52 3.40 4.31 -33.97
C ASN A 52 2.45 3.11 -33.85
N LEU A 53 2.82 1.97 -34.44
CA LEU A 53 2.07 0.71 -34.32
C LEU A 53 1.90 0.27 -32.86
N PHE A 54 2.83 0.63 -31.97
CA PHE A 54 2.67 0.38 -30.54
C PHE A 54 1.42 1.07 -29.96
N ALA A 55 1.09 2.29 -30.43
CA ALA A 55 -0.12 2.99 -30.01
C ALA A 55 -1.40 2.33 -30.56
N ALA A 56 -1.29 1.52 -31.61
CA ALA A 56 -2.41 0.75 -32.14
C ALA A 56 -2.75 -0.46 -31.28
N MET A 57 -1.83 -0.94 -30.43
CA MET A 57 -2.07 -2.12 -29.58
C MET A 57 -3.13 -1.89 -28.50
N SER A 58 -3.43 -0.62 -28.16
CA SER A 58 -4.50 -0.24 -27.23
C SER A 58 -5.79 0.21 -27.93
N ALA A 59 -5.86 0.10 -29.27
CA ALA A 59 -7.05 0.45 -30.01
C ALA A 59 -8.21 -0.50 -29.71
N LEU A 60 -9.41 0.05 -29.61
CA LEU A 60 -10.64 -0.73 -29.49
C LEU A 60 -11.13 -1.15 -30.88
N GLU A 61 -11.62 -2.38 -30.99
CA GLU A 61 -12.28 -2.88 -32.18
C GLU A 61 -13.79 -2.72 -32.04
N ILE A 62 -14.38 -1.89 -32.89
CA ILE A 62 -15.83 -1.67 -32.94
C ILE A 62 -16.50 -2.95 -33.47
N MET A 63 -17.66 -3.30 -32.92
CA MET A 63 -18.42 -4.53 -33.20
C MET A 63 -17.82 -5.84 -32.66
N ASP A 64 -16.68 -5.81 -31.94
CA ASP A 64 -16.23 -6.97 -31.16
C ASP A 64 -16.83 -6.91 -29.74
N PRO A 65 -17.65 -7.89 -29.30
CA PRO A 65 -18.22 -7.92 -27.95
C PRO A 65 -17.21 -7.88 -26.79
N LYS A 66 -15.95 -8.24 -27.04
CA LYS A 66 -14.87 -8.20 -26.04
C LYS A 66 -14.13 -6.88 -25.99
N MET A 67 -14.22 -6.04 -27.03
CA MET A 67 -13.47 -4.77 -27.14
C MET A 67 -14.39 -3.55 -27.20
N ASP A 68 -15.62 -3.71 -27.67
CA ASP A 68 -16.62 -2.64 -27.81
C ASP A 68 -17.56 -2.61 -26.61
N SER A 69 -17.40 -1.64 -25.71
CA SER A 69 -18.33 -1.45 -24.59
C SER A 69 -19.73 -0.99 -25.04
N GLY A 70 -19.83 -0.45 -26.25
CA GLY A 70 -21.07 0.06 -26.83
C GLY A 70 -22.06 -1.04 -27.19
N ILE A 71 -21.61 -2.22 -27.60
CA ILE A 71 -22.46 -3.36 -27.99
C ILE A 71 -23.03 -4.12 -26.80
N VAL A 72 -22.37 -4.04 -25.63
CA VAL A 72 -22.75 -4.78 -24.40
C VAL A 72 -23.71 -3.96 -23.51
N SER A 73 -23.93 -2.68 -23.82
CA SER A 73 -24.77 -1.79 -23.00
C SER A 73 -26.25 -2.10 -23.10
N THR A 74 -26.94 -2.24 -21.96
CA THR A 74 -28.40 -2.44 -21.89
C THR A 74 -29.16 -1.21 -22.37
N TYR A 75 -28.65 -0.02 -22.02
CA TYR A 75 -29.26 1.28 -22.33
C TYR A 75 -28.24 2.20 -23.01
N TYR A 76 -28.67 3.06 -23.92
CA TYR A 76 -27.81 4.06 -24.57
C TYR A 76 -27.60 5.30 -23.69
N SER A 77 -28.56 5.61 -22.81
CA SER A 77 -28.48 6.76 -21.91
C SER A 77 -29.20 6.53 -20.58
N VAL A 78 -28.86 7.36 -19.58
CA VAL A 78 -29.56 7.39 -18.28
C VAL A 78 -31.04 7.71 -18.46
N ASP A 79 -31.37 8.61 -19.39
CA ASP A 79 -32.74 9.05 -19.61
C ASP A 79 -33.58 7.95 -20.28
N GLU A 80 -33.01 7.19 -21.22
CA GLU A 80 -33.64 5.99 -21.79
C GLU A 80 -33.86 4.89 -20.73
N ALA A 81 -32.89 4.65 -19.85
CA ALA A 81 -33.05 3.68 -18.76
C ALA A 81 -34.24 4.06 -17.85
N ILE A 82 -34.40 5.36 -17.60
CA ILE A 82 -35.53 5.91 -16.83
C ILE A 82 -36.85 5.72 -17.58
N GLU A 83 -36.90 6.03 -18.88
CA GLU A 83 -38.09 5.86 -19.72
C GLU A 83 -38.54 4.40 -19.79
N ASN A 84 -37.59 3.46 -19.82
CA ASN A 84 -37.84 2.02 -19.75
C ASN A 84 -38.16 1.51 -18.34
N GLY A 85 -38.27 2.38 -17.34
CA GLY A 85 -38.69 2.03 -15.98
C GLY A 85 -37.61 1.38 -15.11
N ALA A 86 -36.32 1.51 -15.45
CA ALA A 86 -35.23 0.94 -14.66
C ALA A 86 -35.08 1.58 -13.26
N ALA A 87 -35.51 2.84 -13.11
CA ALA A 87 -35.45 3.61 -11.86
C ALA A 87 -36.82 4.26 -11.52
N PRO A 88 -37.81 3.46 -11.09
CA PRO A 88 -39.15 3.94 -10.76
C PRO A 88 -39.14 4.87 -9.55
N ILE A 89 -40.05 5.85 -9.51
CA ILE A 89 -40.37 6.68 -8.34
C ILE A 89 -41.88 6.98 -8.36
N PRO A 90 -42.65 6.64 -7.30
CA PRO A 90 -42.24 5.85 -6.12
C PRO A 90 -41.74 4.45 -6.51
N LEU A 91 -40.97 3.78 -5.65
CA LEU A 91 -40.42 2.45 -5.99
C LEU A 91 -41.56 1.42 -6.09
N SER A 92 -42.55 1.57 -5.22
CA SER A 92 -43.82 0.84 -5.27
C SER A 92 -44.95 1.71 -4.71
N PHE A 93 -46.19 1.40 -5.11
CA PHE A 93 -47.37 1.99 -4.47
C PHE A 93 -47.70 1.33 -3.12
N ASP A 94 -47.22 0.11 -2.88
CA ASP A 94 -47.26 -0.51 -1.57
C ASP A 94 -46.07 -0.05 -0.73
N ARG A 95 -46.36 0.64 0.37
CA ARG A 95 -45.35 1.19 1.29
C ARG A 95 -44.42 0.12 1.85
N THR A 96 -44.90 -1.10 2.04
CA THR A 96 -44.08 -2.21 2.56
C THR A 96 -43.02 -2.62 1.52
N ILE A 97 -43.44 -2.78 0.27
CA ILE A 97 -42.53 -3.09 -0.85
C ILE A 97 -41.60 -1.91 -1.12
N ASP A 98 -42.10 -0.67 -1.06
CA ASP A 98 -41.31 0.55 -1.26
C ASP A 98 -40.15 0.61 -0.26
N VAL A 99 -40.42 0.42 1.04
CA VAL A 99 -39.39 0.41 2.09
C VAL A 99 -38.43 -0.77 1.93
N GLN A 100 -38.92 -1.95 1.58
CA GLN A 100 -38.07 -3.11 1.30
C GLN A 100 -37.11 -2.83 0.13
N CYS A 101 -37.61 -2.25 -0.97
CA CYS A 101 -36.78 -1.85 -2.10
C CYS A 101 -35.73 -0.80 -1.71
N VAL A 102 -36.06 0.15 -0.84
CA VAL A 102 -35.07 1.10 -0.30
C VAL A 102 -33.97 0.37 0.48
N ILE A 103 -34.32 -0.60 1.32
CA ILE A 103 -33.35 -1.41 2.07
C ILE A 103 -32.44 -2.19 1.10
N ASP A 104 -33.03 -2.80 0.06
CA ASP A 104 -32.29 -3.55 -0.96
C ASP A 104 -31.32 -2.64 -1.73
N ILE A 105 -31.73 -1.40 -2.07
CA ILE A 105 -30.85 -0.38 -2.66
C ILE A 105 -29.69 -0.05 -1.70
N MET A 106 -29.97 0.17 -0.41
CA MET A 106 -28.93 0.48 0.59
C MET A 106 -27.91 -0.65 0.77
N ASP A 107 -28.38 -1.91 0.77
CA ASP A 107 -27.53 -3.08 0.88
C ASP A 107 -26.68 -3.28 -0.38
N HIS A 108 -27.27 -3.11 -1.56
CA HIS A 108 -26.53 -3.19 -2.81
C HIS A 108 -25.46 -2.10 -2.92
N PHE A 109 -25.72 -0.89 -2.41
CA PHE A 109 -24.69 0.15 -2.32
C PHE A 109 -23.50 -0.27 -1.45
N LEU A 110 -23.74 -0.97 -0.34
CA LEU A 110 -22.67 -1.49 0.52
C LEU A 110 -21.78 -2.48 -0.27
N ALA A 111 -22.41 -3.37 -1.05
CA ALA A 111 -21.71 -4.31 -1.92
C ALA A 111 -20.92 -3.61 -3.03
N CYS A 112 -21.52 -2.63 -3.72
CA CYS A 112 -20.86 -1.84 -4.75
C CYS A 112 -19.65 -1.08 -4.20
N GLU A 113 -19.79 -0.44 -3.04
CA GLU A 113 -18.71 0.32 -2.42
C GLU A 113 -17.57 -0.58 -1.95
N ALA A 114 -17.87 -1.70 -1.29
CA ALA A 114 -16.86 -2.69 -0.92
C ALA A 114 -16.14 -3.29 -2.14
N THR A 115 -16.86 -3.49 -3.25
CA THR A 115 -16.27 -3.98 -4.50
C THR A 115 -15.38 -2.93 -5.15
N TRP A 116 -15.81 -1.67 -5.14
CA TRP A 116 -14.98 -0.53 -5.58
C TRP A 116 -13.69 -0.48 -4.78
N HIS A 117 -13.76 -0.55 -3.45
CA HIS A 117 -12.57 -0.51 -2.59
C HIS A 117 -11.55 -1.62 -2.89
N LYS A 118 -12.00 -2.77 -3.41
CA LYS A 118 -11.14 -3.90 -3.82
C LYS A 118 -10.70 -3.83 -5.30
N GLY A 119 -10.62 -2.63 -5.88
CA GLY A 119 -10.14 -2.44 -7.26
C GLY A 119 -11.24 -2.48 -8.34
N GLY A 120 -12.52 -2.57 -7.99
CA GLY A 120 -13.60 -2.42 -8.96
C GLY A 120 -13.66 -1.00 -9.56
N SER A 121 -14.17 -0.82 -10.77
CA SER A 121 -14.41 0.50 -11.37
C SER A 121 -15.55 1.24 -10.65
N LEU A 122 -15.32 2.50 -10.27
CA LEU A 122 -16.33 3.36 -9.66
C LEU A 122 -17.57 3.55 -10.56
N ALA A 123 -17.35 3.61 -11.88
CA ALA A 123 -18.38 3.81 -12.89
C ALA A 123 -19.34 2.62 -13.02
N GLN A 124 -18.82 1.41 -12.87
CA GLN A 124 -19.57 0.16 -13.02
C GLN A 124 -20.10 -0.40 -11.70
N THR A 125 -19.61 0.10 -10.55
CA THR A 125 -20.02 -0.31 -9.20
C THR A 125 -21.00 0.70 -8.60
N VAL A 126 -20.53 1.71 -7.85
CA VAL A 126 -21.41 2.65 -7.14
C VAL A 126 -22.22 3.52 -8.11
N PHE A 127 -21.60 4.01 -9.18
CA PHE A 127 -22.29 4.86 -10.17
C PHE A 127 -23.11 4.08 -11.19
N SER A 128 -23.19 2.75 -11.09
CA SER A 128 -24.24 1.98 -11.79
C SER A 128 -25.65 2.38 -11.34
N CYS A 129 -25.77 3.03 -10.17
CA CYS A 129 -27.04 3.53 -9.67
C CYS A 129 -27.56 4.76 -10.43
N ILE A 130 -28.70 4.61 -11.09
CA ILE A 130 -29.41 5.69 -11.78
C ILE A 130 -29.85 6.80 -10.80
N TYR A 131 -30.24 6.44 -9.57
CA TYR A 131 -30.64 7.41 -8.55
C TYR A 131 -29.48 8.33 -8.10
N LEU A 132 -28.22 7.86 -8.19
CA LEU A 132 -27.04 8.71 -7.96
C LEU A 132 -26.75 9.64 -9.14
N LEU A 133 -27.00 9.18 -10.37
CA LEU A 133 -26.77 9.93 -11.61
C LEU A 133 -27.82 11.02 -11.86
N ARG A 134 -29.03 10.87 -11.30
CA ARG A 134 -30.15 11.82 -11.41
C ARG A 134 -30.72 12.16 -10.02
N PRO A 135 -30.02 12.98 -9.21
CA PRO A 135 -30.40 13.29 -7.83
C PRO A 135 -31.75 14.02 -7.71
N GLU A 136 -32.20 14.76 -8.73
CA GLU A 136 -33.47 15.48 -8.72
C GLU A 136 -34.65 14.52 -8.58
N ARG A 137 -34.54 13.31 -9.12
CA ARG A 137 -35.58 12.29 -9.09
C ARG A 137 -35.93 11.87 -7.67
N THR A 138 -34.93 11.69 -6.82
CA THR A 138 -35.16 11.21 -5.44
C THR A 138 -35.70 12.29 -4.50
N SER A 139 -35.81 13.55 -4.93
CA SER A 139 -36.21 14.68 -4.08
C SER A 139 -37.55 14.49 -3.33
N SER A 140 -38.51 13.77 -3.92
CA SER A 140 -39.80 13.43 -3.30
C SER A 140 -39.72 12.31 -2.26
N HIS A 141 -38.63 11.53 -2.25
CA HIS A 141 -38.42 10.38 -1.38
C HIS A 141 -37.28 10.65 -0.40
N ALA A 142 -37.57 11.32 0.73
CA ALA A 142 -36.58 11.84 1.69
C ALA A 142 -35.53 10.82 2.15
N LEU A 143 -35.95 9.59 2.44
CA LEU A 143 -35.08 8.50 2.90
C LEU A 143 -34.00 8.16 1.85
N LEU A 144 -34.41 7.71 0.65
CA LEU A 144 -33.52 7.42 -0.47
C LEU A 144 -32.67 8.64 -0.88
N HIS A 145 -33.26 9.84 -0.93
CA HIS A 145 -32.54 11.07 -1.29
C HIS A 145 -31.38 11.38 -0.35
N SER A 146 -31.64 11.32 0.96
CA SER A 146 -30.62 11.59 1.97
C SER A 146 -29.49 10.55 1.93
N PHE A 147 -29.82 9.27 1.71
CA PHE A 147 -28.85 8.19 1.62
C PHE A 147 -27.94 8.33 0.39
N CYS A 148 -28.51 8.55 -0.79
CA CYS A 148 -27.75 8.75 -2.03
C CYS A 148 -26.78 9.93 -1.93
N ARG A 149 -27.18 11.04 -1.29
CA ARG A 149 -26.28 12.19 -1.07
C ARG A 149 -25.09 11.83 -0.18
N VAL A 150 -25.30 11.08 0.91
CA VAL A 150 -24.19 10.67 1.80
C VAL A 150 -23.28 9.65 1.10
N ILE A 151 -23.81 8.74 0.30
CA ILE A 151 -23.00 7.82 -0.53
C ILE A 151 -22.07 8.63 -1.45
N ARG A 152 -22.62 9.59 -2.21
CA ARG A 152 -21.82 10.43 -3.10
C ARG A 152 -20.74 11.22 -2.35
N ALA A 153 -21.10 11.81 -1.20
CA ALA A 153 -20.16 12.52 -0.34
C ALA A 153 -19.05 11.59 0.20
N THR A 154 -19.39 10.34 0.53
CA THR A 154 -18.44 9.31 0.96
C THR A 154 -17.46 8.97 -0.17
N CYS A 155 -17.96 8.69 -1.38
CA CYS A 155 -17.11 8.47 -2.56
C CYS A 155 -16.20 9.67 -2.83
N SER A 156 -16.71 10.90 -2.77
CA SER A 156 -15.88 12.10 -2.95
C SER A 156 -14.81 12.26 -1.86
N ALA A 157 -15.12 11.90 -0.61
CA ALA A 157 -14.15 11.98 0.49
C ALA A 157 -13.02 10.97 0.31
N LEU A 158 -13.35 9.74 -0.09
CA LEU A 158 -12.39 8.67 -0.37
C LEU A 158 -11.52 8.96 -1.59
N VAL A 159 -12.12 9.42 -2.70
CA VAL A 159 -11.36 9.86 -3.88
C VAL A 159 -10.38 10.98 -3.50
N SER A 160 -10.81 11.97 -2.71
CA SER A 160 -9.92 13.03 -2.20
C SER A 160 -8.76 12.46 -1.38
N ALA A 161 -9.06 11.58 -0.42
CA ALA A 161 -8.04 10.99 0.46
C ALA A 161 -6.99 10.18 -0.31
N VAL A 162 -7.43 9.36 -1.27
CA VAL A 162 -6.53 8.52 -2.09
C VAL A 162 -5.75 9.37 -3.10
N SER A 163 -6.38 10.37 -3.72
CA SER A 163 -5.68 11.31 -4.60
C SER A 163 -4.60 12.10 -3.85
N GLU A 164 -4.91 12.60 -2.65
CA GLU A 164 -3.95 13.30 -1.79
C GLU A 164 -2.75 12.39 -1.43
N ALA A 165 -3.03 11.14 -1.03
CA ALA A 165 -2.00 10.14 -0.76
C ALA A 165 -1.08 9.89 -1.98
N ARG A 166 -1.65 9.67 -3.18
CA ARG A 166 -0.89 9.46 -4.43
C ARG A 166 -0.06 10.67 -4.86
N THR A 167 -0.58 11.90 -4.70
CA THR A 167 0.19 13.10 -5.08
C THR A 167 1.44 13.30 -4.23
N ASN A 168 1.42 12.80 -2.98
CA ASN A 168 2.59 12.82 -2.11
C ASN A 168 3.66 11.81 -2.57
N GLU A 169 3.29 10.72 -3.25
CA GLU A 169 4.23 9.76 -3.83
C GLU A 169 4.92 10.28 -5.10
N VAL A 170 4.17 10.90 -6.02
CA VAL A 170 4.73 11.39 -7.30
C VAL A 170 5.79 12.47 -7.05
N LYS A 171 5.55 13.38 -6.10
CA LYS A 171 6.54 14.39 -5.70
C LYS A 171 7.83 13.80 -5.09
N VAL A 172 7.78 12.56 -4.59
CA VAL A 172 8.97 11.83 -4.11
C VAL A 172 9.82 11.29 -5.27
N SER A 173 9.28 11.16 -6.48
CA SER A 173 9.97 10.53 -7.62
C SER A 173 10.69 11.51 -8.56
N GLU A 174 10.33 12.80 -8.56
CA GLU A 174 10.76 13.74 -9.62
C GLU A 174 11.92 14.69 -9.28
N GLY A 175 12.36 14.84 -8.02
CA GLY A 175 13.45 15.79 -7.76
C GLY A 175 14.82 15.19 -8.08
N GLN A 176 15.45 15.79 -9.08
CA GLN A 176 16.85 15.59 -9.39
C GLN A 176 17.68 16.65 -8.67
N GLY A 177 18.52 16.22 -7.74
CA GLY A 177 19.60 17.06 -7.26
C GLY A 177 20.60 16.32 -6.39
N GLU A 178 21.61 17.09 -5.98
CA GLU A 178 22.96 16.67 -5.62
C GLU A 178 23.06 15.67 -4.45
N TYR A 179 24.25 15.10 -4.24
CA TYR A 179 24.53 13.91 -3.41
C TYR A 179 23.92 13.88 -1.98
N LEU A 180 23.62 15.02 -1.35
CA LEU A 180 22.90 15.11 -0.08
C LEU A 180 21.41 14.81 -0.23
N GLU A 181 20.81 15.22 -1.35
CA GLU A 181 19.49 14.76 -1.76
C GLU A 181 19.50 13.24 -1.89
N LYS A 182 20.53 12.57 -2.41
CA LYS A 182 20.51 11.08 -2.55
C LYS A 182 20.34 10.30 -1.23
N VAL A 183 20.89 10.79 -0.12
CA VAL A 183 20.74 10.13 1.20
C VAL A 183 19.35 10.40 1.80
N TRP A 184 18.80 11.60 1.59
CA TRP A 184 17.44 11.97 2.02
C TRP A 184 16.34 11.52 1.04
N TYR A 185 16.68 11.32 -0.23
CA TYR A 185 15.92 10.59 -1.25
C TYR A 185 15.93 9.12 -0.89
N GLY A 186 17.06 8.58 -0.42
CA GLY A 186 17.10 7.30 0.28
C GLY A 186 16.06 7.30 1.38
N ALA A 187 16.10 8.22 2.35
CA ALA A 187 15.13 8.31 3.45
C ALA A 187 13.65 8.54 3.03
N ARG A 188 13.40 9.31 1.97
CA ARG A 188 12.06 9.57 1.38
C ARG A 188 11.54 8.37 0.59
N PHE A 189 12.40 7.78 -0.25
CA PHE A 189 12.16 6.52 -0.93
C PHE A 189 11.97 5.41 0.10
N LEU A 190 12.71 5.40 1.21
CA LEU A 190 12.59 4.48 2.35
C LEU A 190 11.20 4.57 3.00
N LEU A 191 10.69 5.77 3.27
CA LEU A 191 9.36 5.96 3.85
C LEU A 191 8.25 5.63 2.85
N ALA A 192 8.42 6.00 1.58
CA ALA A 192 7.49 5.61 0.51
C ALA A 192 7.50 4.09 0.27
N TRP A 193 8.68 3.47 0.23
CA TRP A 193 8.91 2.04 0.03
C TRP A 193 8.45 1.20 1.21
N LEU A 194 8.69 1.66 2.44
CA LEU A 194 8.08 1.03 3.60
C LEU A 194 6.56 1.05 3.45
N MET A 195 5.97 2.18 3.05
CA MET A 195 4.51 2.35 2.92
C MET A 195 3.86 1.68 1.71
N SER A 196 4.63 1.18 0.75
CA SER A 196 4.12 0.51 -0.46
C SER A 196 3.58 -0.90 -0.19
N SER A 197 2.54 -1.32 -0.92
CA SER A 197 1.97 -2.67 -0.80
C SER A 197 2.91 -3.77 -1.33
N HIS A 198 2.66 -5.00 -0.92
CA HIS A 198 3.25 -6.21 -1.49
C HIS A 198 3.07 -6.25 -3.03
N ASP A 199 1.89 -5.85 -3.52
CA ASP A 199 1.55 -5.79 -4.95
C ASP A 199 2.24 -4.63 -5.69
N GLU A 200 2.45 -3.48 -5.05
CA GLU A 200 3.21 -2.34 -5.60
C GLU A 200 4.71 -2.68 -5.74
N LEU A 201 5.26 -3.43 -4.79
CA LEU A 201 6.62 -3.95 -4.88
C LEU A 201 6.74 -4.98 -6.00
N GLN A 202 5.76 -5.90 -6.11
CA GLN A 202 5.67 -6.84 -7.23
C GLN A 202 5.61 -6.12 -8.58
N ALA A 203 4.74 -5.10 -8.72
CA ALA A 203 4.63 -4.27 -9.91
C ALA A 203 5.91 -3.47 -10.18
N TYR A 204 6.63 -2.99 -9.16
CA TYR A 204 7.92 -2.33 -9.32
C TYR A 204 9.00 -3.28 -9.86
N PHE A 205 9.09 -4.50 -9.31
CA PHE A 205 9.98 -5.56 -9.82
C PHE A 205 9.59 -6.02 -11.24
N VAL A 206 8.29 -6.09 -11.57
CA VAL A 206 7.78 -6.49 -12.89
C VAL A 206 7.85 -5.36 -13.94
N SER A 207 7.75 -4.10 -13.53
CA SER A 207 7.68 -2.91 -14.41
C SER A 207 8.98 -2.60 -15.19
N ARG A 208 10.04 -3.39 -15.00
CA ARG A 208 11.23 -3.33 -15.86
C ARG A 208 11.20 -4.28 -17.06
N GLY A 209 10.06 -4.95 -17.30
CA GLY A 209 9.75 -5.63 -18.56
C GLY A 209 8.43 -5.19 -19.22
N ILE A 210 7.58 -4.41 -18.55
CA ILE A 210 6.26 -3.97 -19.05
C ILE A 210 6.05 -2.50 -18.66
N PRO A 211 5.64 -1.61 -19.60
CA PRO A 211 5.33 -0.21 -19.27
C PRO A 211 4.27 -0.12 -18.16
N ARG A 212 4.48 0.82 -17.23
CA ARG A 212 3.61 1.11 -16.08
C ARG A 212 2.19 1.45 -16.53
N GLU A 213 1.33 0.44 -16.59
CA GLU A 213 -0.14 0.59 -16.59
C GLU A 213 -0.80 -0.10 -15.37
N GLY A 214 -0.04 -0.81 -14.52
CA GLY A 214 -0.56 -1.59 -13.40
C GLY A 214 -0.99 -0.83 -12.14
N MET A 215 -0.79 0.49 -12.03
CA MET A 215 -1.31 1.26 -10.88
C MET A 215 -2.84 1.46 -10.91
N GLU A 216 -3.49 1.00 -11.96
CA GLU A 216 -4.95 0.93 -12.02
C GLU A 216 -5.55 -0.17 -11.13
N GLU A 217 -4.74 -1.05 -10.50
CA GLU A 217 -5.27 -2.23 -9.79
C GLU A 217 -5.76 -1.98 -8.35
N ASP A 218 -5.29 -0.94 -7.65
CA ASP A 218 -5.59 -0.83 -6.21
C ASP A 218 -6.89 -0.06 -5.88
N LEU A 219 -7.23 0.98 -6.65
CA LEU A 219 -8.53 1.67 -6.62
C LEU A 219 -8.65 2.62 -7.81
N PHE A 220 -9.67 2.43 -8.63
CA PHE A 220 -10.02 3.37 -9.69
C PHE A 220 -10.63 4.63 -9.09
N THR A 221 -9.80 5.66 -8.90
CA THR A 221 -10.22 7.01 -8.46
C THR A 221 -10.65 7.90 -9.61
N MET A 222 -10.37 7.48 -10.87
CA MET A 222 -10.79 8.21 -12.06
C MET A 222 -12.31 8.20 -12.19
N ALA A 223 -12.88 9.40 -12.09
CA ALA A 223 -14.33 9.59 -12.15
C ALA A 223 -14.84 9.69 -13.60
N TYR A 224 -13.98 9.90 -14.60
CA TYR A 224 -14.36 10.07 -16.02
C TYR A 224 -15.62 10.94 -16.26
N GLY A 225 -15.73 12.07 -15.57
CA GLY A 225 -16.88 12.98 -15.69
C GLY A 225 -18.11 12.61 -14.87
N LEU A 226 -18.06 11.56 -14.04
CA LEU A 226 -19.14 11.20 -13.11
C LEU A 226 -19.37 12.33 -12.08
N PRO A 227 -20.65 12.56 -11.69
CA PRO A 227 -20.99 13.64 -10.78
C PRO A 227 -20.64 13.28 -9.33
N LEU A 228 -19.35 13.41 -8.96
CA LEU A 228 -18.86 13.17 -7.58
C LEU A 228 -19.22 14.29 -6.60
N LYS A 229 -19.49 15.50 -7.09
CA LYS A 229 -19.94 16.64 -6.28
C LYS A 229 -21.10 17.32 -6.99
N VAL A 230 -22.25 17.41 -6.31
CA VAL A 230 -23.42 18.13 -6.78
C VAL A 230 -23.79 19.21 -5.75
N ASN A 231 -24.36 20.32 -6.23
CA ASN A 231 -24.79 21.41 -5.35
C ASN A 231 -25.74 20.90 -4.24
N GLY A 232 -25.42 21.27 -2.99
CA GLY A 232 -26.18 20.91 -1.80
C GLY A 232 -25.69 19.64 -1.07
N ASP A 233 -24.69 18.92 -1.58
CA ASP A 233 -24.13 17.73 -0.90
C ASP A 233 -23.45 18.08 0.44
N GLU A 234 -23.07 19.35 0.66
CA GLU A 234 -22.59 19.86 1.95
C GLU A 234 -23.62 19.68 3.10
N LYS A 235 -24.91 19.59 2.76
CA LYS A 235 -26.01 19.38 3.73
C LYS A 235 -26.37 17.90 3.89
N CYS A 236 -25.63 16.96 3.31
CA CYS A 236 -25.96 15.54 3.36
C CYS A 236 -26.14 15.01 4.80
N LEU A 237 -25.25 15.43 5.72
CA LEU A 237 -25.30 15.04 7.13
C LEU A 237 -26.54 15.54 7.87
N SER A 238 -26.98 16.78 7.62
CA SER A 238 -28.19 17.31 8.27
C SER A 238 -29.45 16.63 7.75
N MET A 239 -29.49 16.30 6.46
CA MET A 239 -30.61 15.59 5.84
C MET A 239 -30.73 14.15 6.36
N ILE A 240 -29.64 13.39 6.37
CA ILE A 240 -29.66 12.00 6.87
C ILE A 240 -29.97 11.97 8.37
N HIS A 241 -29.52 12.96 9.14
CA HIS A 241 -29.84 13.09 10.55
C HIS A 241 -31.32 13.40 10.80
N ALA A 242 -31.96 14.24 9.98
CA ALA A 242 -33.40 14.52 10.09
C ALA A 242 -34.26 13.27 9.82
N VAL A 243 -33.83 12.42 8.87
CA VAL A 243 -34.47 11.14 8.59
C VAL A 243 -34.27 10.16 9.77
N ASP A 244 -33.05 10.05 10.30
CA ASP A 244 -32.75 9.25 11.50
C ASP A 244 -33.62 9.65 12.70
N GLU A 245 -33.74 10.95 13.01
CA GLU A 245 -34.61 11.44 14.10
C GLU A 245 -36.09 11.13 13.88
N THR A 246 -36.56 11.17 12.63
CA THR A 246 -37.95 10.85 12.29
C THR A 246 -38.24 9.37 12.46
N LEU A 247 -37.37 8.50 11.95
CA LEU A 247 -37.46 7.04 12.15
C LEU A 247 -37.28 6.66 13.63
N CYS A 248 -36.45 7.39 14.38
CA CYS A 248 -36.31 7.19 15.82
C CYS A 248 -37.60 7.49 16.58
N ARG A 249 -38.30 8.57 16.21
CA ARG A 249 -39.61 8.91 16.80
C ARG A 249 -40.66 7.85 16.45
N GLN A 250 -40.69 7.37 15.22
CA GLN A 250 -41.54 6.25 14.78
C GLN A 250 -41.28 4.97 15.59
N LEU A 251 -40.02 4.54 15.70
CA LEU A 251 -39.66 3.35 16.47
C LEU A 251 -40.05 3.47 17.96
N LYS A 252 -39.91 4.66 18.55
CA LYS A 252 -40.35 4.93 19.93
C LYS A 252 -41.88 4.86 20.06
N ALA A 253 -42.61 5.35 19.06
CA ALA A 253 -44.06 5.28 19.01
C ALA A 253 -44.58 3.83 18.93
N CYS A 254 -43.88 2.97 18.18
CA CYS A 254 -44.21 1.54 18.07
C CYS A 254 -44.08 0.80 19.41
N LYS A 255 -43.08 1.16 20.21
CA LYS A 255 -42.79 0.55 21.52
C LYS A 255 -43.60 1.12 22.68
N ALA A 256 -44.39 2.17 22.46
CA ALA A 256 -45.14 2.82 23.52
C ALA A 256 -46.35 1.96 23.97
N PRO A 257 -46.60 1.82 25.30
CA PRO A 257 -47.76 1.11 25.79
C PRO A 257 -49.06 1.78 25.34
N VAL A 258 -50.13 0.99 25.15
CA VAL A 258 -51.43 1.40 24.56
C VAL A 258 -52.02 2.67 25.21
N SER A 259 -51.75 2.92 26.49
CA SER A 259 -52.22 4.10 27.24
C SER A 259 -51.54 5.43 26.88
N LYS A 260 -50.45 5.43 26.10
CA LYS A 260 -49.75 6.64 25.62
C LYS A 260 -49.85 6.87 24.10
N LYS A 261 -50.56 6.00 23.37
CA LYS A 261 -50.69 6.10 21.90
C LYS A 261 -51.44 7.35 21.42
N THR A 262 -52.35 7.91 22.22
CA THR A 262 -53.13 9.12 21.91
C THR A 262 -52.32 10.43 21.86
N VAL A 263 -51.05 10.44 22.28
CA VAL A 263 -50.18 11.65 22.24
C VAL A 263 -49.25 11.67 21.01
N LEU A 264 -49.27 10.62 20.18
CA LEU A 264 -48.34 10.39 19.07
C LEU A 264 -49.05 10.27 17.70
N GLU A 265 -50.18 10.96 17.53
CA GLU A 265 -51.06 10.86 16.35
C GLU A 265 -50.47 11.47 15.05
N ASP A 266 -49.40 12.28 15.12
CA ASP A 266 -48.79 12.95 13.95
C ASP A 266 -47.65 12.15 13.28
N VAL A 267 -47.48 10.86 13.60
CA VAL A 267 -46.37 10.05 13.09
C VAL A 267 -46.86 9.03 12.06
N GLU A 268 -46.66 9.34 10.79
CA GLU A 268 -47.02 8.47 9.67
C GLU A 268 -46.18 7.18 9.70
N PRO A 269 -46.80 5.97 9.62
CA PRO A 269 -46.08 4.70 9.55
C PRO A 269 -45.20 4.60 8.31
N LEU A 270 -44.05 3.96 8.46
CA LEU A 270 -43.10 3.70 7.39
C LEU A 270 -43.69 2.71 6.37
N GLN A 271 -44.47 1.73 6.82
CA GLN A 271 -45.07 0.71 5.97
C GLN A 271 -46.53 0.39 6.33
N THR A 272 -47.18 -0.51 5.57
CA THR A 272 -48.63 -0.75 5.63
C THR A 272 -49.07 -1.65 6.80
N HIS A 273 -48.25 -2.63 7.17
CA HIS A 273 -48.50 -3.68 8.18
C HIS A 273 -47.89 -3.34 9.55
N LEU A 274 -48.67 -2.75 10.48
CA LEU A 274 -48.18 -2.23 11.76
C LEU A 274 -47.39 -3.22 12.65
N ASP A 275 -47.60 -4.53 12.46
CA ASP A 275 -46.86 -5.62 13.12
C ASP A 275 -45.39 -5.72 12.65
N LEU A 276 -45.10 -5.35 11.41
CA LEU A 276 -43.76 -5.37 10.82
C LEU A 276 -43.02 -4.04 11.00
N GLU A 277 -43.71 -2.98 11.44
CA GLU A 277 -43.17 -1.61 11.56
C GLU A 277 -41.89 -1.56 12.42
N GLU A 278 -41.86 -2.25 13.56
CA GLU A 278 -40.68 -2.28 14.42
C GLU A 278 -39.46 -2.90 13.69
N GLY A 279 -39.68 -3.97 12.92
CA GLY A 279 -38.63 -4.65 12.17
C GLY A 279 -38.07 -3.76 11.05
N PHE A 280 -38.95 -3.15 10.25
CA PHE A 280 -38.56 -2.24 9.18
C PHE A 280 -37.87 -0.97 9.71
N CYS A 281 -38.38 -0.34 10.77
CA CYS A 281 -37.72 0.81 11.38
C CYS A 281 -36.30 0.46 11.85
N LYS A 282 -36.11 -0.70 12.49
CA LYS A 282 -34.76 -1.16 12.92
C LYS A 282 -33.84 -1.40 11.72
N ALA A 283 -34.32 -2.08 10.69
CA ALA A 283 -33.55 -2.41 9.50
C ALA A 283 -33.10 -1.17 8.72
N VAL A 284 -33.94 -0.15 8.63
CA VAL A 284 -33.58 1.13 7.98
C VAL A 284 -32.63 1.93 8.88
N LEU A 285 -32.91 2.04 10.18
CA LEU A 285 -32.10 2.83 11.11
C LEU A 285 -30.65 2.37 11.17
N CYS A 286 -30.38 1.06 11.22
CA CYS A 286 -29.00 0.59 11.31
C CYS A 286 -28.18 0.94 10.06
N ARG A 287 -28.79 0.86 8.86
CA ARG A 287 -28.13 1.23 7.58
C ARG A 287 -27.85 2.72 7.48
N ILE A 288 -28.82 3.55 7.88
CA ILE A 288 -28.66 5.01 7.92
C ILE A 288 -27.58 5.42 8.91
N ARG A 289 -27.60 4.87 10.12
CA ARG A 289 -26.65 5.21 11.19
C ARG A 289 -25.26 4.74 10.87
N PHE A 290 -25.11 3.52 10.34
CA PHE A 290 -23.84 3.05 9.79
C PHE A 290 -23.29 4.05 8.78
N ARG A 291 -24.10 4.44 7.77
CA ARG A 291 -23.67 5.36 6.72
C ARG A 291 -23.27 6.73 7.26
N LYS A 292 -24.06 7.28 8.19
CA LYS A 292 -23.79 8.55 8.88
C LYS A 292 -22.49 8.49 9.68
N HIS A 293 -22.30 7.45 10.49
CA HIS A 293 -21.10 7.28 11.31
C HIS A 293 -19.86 7.01 10.46
N PHE A 294 -19.97 6.22 9.40
CA PHE A 294 -18.85 5.94 8.50
C PHE A 294 -18.36 7.21 7.81
N TYR A 295 -19.28 8.05 7.30
CA TYR A 295 -18.90 9.35 6.77
C TYR A 295 -18.21 10.24 7.82
N HIS A 296 -18.68 10.22 9.07
CA HIS A 296 -17.99 10.92 10.15
C HIS A 296 -16.57 10.40 10.40
N VAL A 297 -16.35 9.08 10.40
CA VAL A 297 -15.01 8.48 10.50
C VAL A 297 -14.08 9.07 9.44
N LEU A 298 -14.49 9.08 8.17
CA LEU A 298 -13.68 9.62 7.07
C LEU A 298 -13.39 11.13 7.25
N THR A 299 -14.38 11.90 7.66
CA THR A 299 -14.19 13.35 7.89
C THR A 299 -13.26 13.65 9.08
N CYS A 300 -13.33 12.85 10.14
CA CYS A 300 -12.45 12.97 11.30
C CYS A 300 -11.01 12.57 10.96
N LEU A 301 -10.82 11.49 10.19
CA LEU A 301 -9.50 11.03 9.75
C LEU A 301 -8.82 12.02 8.79
N ARG A 302 -9.60 12.78 8.02
CA ARG A 302 -9.07 13.87 7.17
C ARG A 302 -8.55 15.07 7.96
N LYS A 303 -8.97 15.24 9.22
CA LYS A 303 -8.51 16.31 10.13
C LYS A 303 -8.14 15.72 11.50
N PRO A 304 -7.03 14.96 11.61
CA PRO A 304 -6.70 14.21 12.82
C PRO A 304 -6.27 15.08 14.00
N GLN A 305 -6.05 16.39 13.80
CA GLN A 305 -5.64 17.33 14.85
C GLN A 305 -6.65 17.41 16.02
N GLY A 306 -6.16 17.62 17.24
CA GLY A 306 -6.99 17.77 18.44
C GLY A 306 -7.66 16.45 18.85
N ARG A 307 -8.99 16.44 18.97
CA ARG A 307 -9.78 15.23 19.33
C ARG A 307 -10.25 14.42 18.12
N GLY A 308 -9.71 14.68 16.91
CA GLY A 308 -10.15 14.04 15.67
C GLY A 308 -10.07 12.51 15.73
N LEU A 309 -8.92 11.95 16.17
CA LEU A 309 -8.73 10.51 16.31
C LEU A 309 -9.64 9.89 17.40
N GLU A 310 -9.81 10.58 18.53
CA GLU A 310 -10.72 10.12 19.59
C GLU A 310 -12.18 10.08 19.14
N LEU A 311 -12.60 11.07 18.33
CA LEU A 311 -13.94 11.11 17.73
C LEU A 311 -14.11 10.04 16.66
N ALA A 312 -13.09 9.81 15.83
CA ALA A 312 -13.08 8.74 14.85
C ALA A 312 -13.32 7.38 15.54
N LYS A 313 -12.61 7.07 16.63
CA LYS A 313 -12.85 5.85 17.41
C LYS A 313 -14.28 5.69 17.90
N LYS A 314 -14.86 6.76 18.45
CA LYS A 314 -16.26 6.72 18.92
C LYS A 314 -17.21 6.36 17.78
N HIS A 315 -16.99 6.95 16.61
CA HIS A 315 -17.79 6.63 15.43
C HIS A 315 -17.51 5.23 14.87
N ILE A 316 -16.28 4.73 14.95
CA ILE A 316 -15.93 3.34 14.57
C ILE A 316 -16.70 2.34 15.44
N ILE A 317 -16.73 2.54 16.76
CA ILE A 317 -17.50 1.68 17.69
C ILE A 317 -18.99 1.70 17.33
N SER A 318 -19.54 2.88 17.03
CA SER A 318 -20.92 3.01 16.55
C SER A 318 -21.14 2.26 15.23
N CYS A 319 -20.25 2.38 14.24
CA CYS A 319 -20.35 1.64 12.98
C CYS A 319 -20.37 0.13 13.19
N LEU A 320 -19.47 -0.42 14.02
CA LEU A 320 -19.42 -1.85 14.33
C LEU A 320 -20.72 -2.34 14.96
N SER A 321 -21.29 -1.58 15.91
CA SER A 321 -22.59 -1.90 16.51
C SER A 321 -23.75 -1.87 15.51
N GLU A 322 -23.71 -0.97 14.53
CA GLU A 322 -24.74 -0.89 13.50
C GLU A 322 -24.60 -2.01 12.45
N LEU A 323 -23.38 -2.45 12.11
CA LEU A 323 -23.14 -3.65 11.28
C LEU A 323 -23.67 -4.92 11.96
N ASP A 324 -23.47 -5.08 13.27
CA ASP A 324 -24.05 -6.19 14.03
C ASP A 324 -25.59 -6.14 14.05
N SER A 325 -26.15 -4.92 14.05
CA SER A 325 -27.60 -4.71 13.97
C SER A 325 -28.13 -5.04 12.57
N MET A 326 -27.38 -4.75 11.51
CA MET A 326 -27.71 -5.16 10.13
C MET A 326 -27.80 -6.68 10.01
N LEU A 327 -26.81 -7.41 10.53
CA LEU A 327 -26.82 -8.88 10.57
C LEU A 327 -28.04 -9.45 11.32
N LYS A 328 -28.44 -8.83 12.44
CA LYS A 328 -29.66 -9.24 13.18
C LYS A 328 -30.95 -8.99 12.41
N THR A 329 -30.97 -8.07 11.45
CA THR A 329 -32.14 -7.80 10.61
C THR A 329 -32.23 -8.68 9.37
N GLU A 330 -31.20 -9.48 9.05
CA GLU A 330 -31.15 -10.32 7.84
C GLU A 330 -32.33 -11.30 7.77
N GLU A 331 -32.55 -12.10 8.82
CA GLU A 331 -33.61 -13.12 8.88
C GLU A 331 -34.99 -12.49 8.70
N PHE A 332 -35.27 -11.39 9.41
CA PHE A 332 -36.51 -10.64 9.26
C PHE A 332 -36.76 -10.16 7.82
N LEU A 333 -35.73 -9.64 7.13
CA LEU A 333 -35.89 -9.16 5.76
C LEU A 333 -36.08 -10.31 4.76
N ARG A 334 -35.46 -11.45 5.02
CA ARG A 334 -35.58 -12.65 4.20
C ARG A 334 -36.99 -13.24 4.28
N ASP A 335 -37.55 -13.32 5.50
CA ASP A 335 -38.89 -13.87 5.76
C ASP A 335 -40.02 -13.02 5.15
N ASN A 336 -39.80 -11.72 5.01
CA ASN A 336 -40.77 -10.77 4.46
C ASN A 336 -40.52 -10.44 2.99
N SER A 337 -39.59 -11.14 2.31
CA SER A 337 -39.29 -10.94 0.90
C SER A 337 -40.32 -11.64 0.00
N ALA A 338 -40.89 -10.90 -0.96
CA ALA A 338 -42.00 -11.38 -1.80
C ALA A 338 -41.59 -12.29 -2.98
N ARG A 339 -40.33 -12.72 -3.10
CA ARG A 339 -39.82 -13.49 -4.26
C ARG A 339 -38.96 -14.68 -3.83
N GLY A 340 -39.28 -15.83 -4.40
CA GLY A 340 -38.80 -17.16 -3.99
C GLY A 340 -37.29 -17.37 -3.97
N THR A 341 -36.91 -18.41 -3.23
CA THR A 341 -35.58 -18.97 -3.06
C THR A 341 -34.85 -19.20 -4.40
N VAL A 342 -33.85 -18.36 -4.68
CA VAL A 342 -32.77 -18.67 -5.64
C VAL A 342 -31.63 -19.36 -4.89
N GLU A 343 -31.11 -20.45 -5.47
CA GLU A 343 -30.30 -21.50 -4.82
C GLU A 343 -28.87 -21.09 -4.40
N ASN A 344 -28.34 -19.94 -4.84
CA ASN A 344 -26.98 -19.49 -4.50
C ASN A 344 -27.00 -18.29 -3.52
N GLU A 345 -26.83 -18.55 -2.22
CA GLU A 345 -26.69 -17.48 -1.21
C GLU A 345 -25.41 -16.66 -1.38
N ASP A 346 -24.35 -17.25 -1.93
CA ASP A 346 -23.01 -16.66 -2.01
C ASP A 346 -22.85 -15.55 -3.06
N GLU A 347 -23.87 -15.27 -3.86
CA GLU A 347 -23.85 -14.25 -4.92
C GLU A 347 -24.82 -13.09 -4.70
N LYS A 348 -25.60 -13.12 -3.61
CA LYS A 348 -26.63 -12.09 -3.35
C LYS A 348 -26.00 -10.83 -2.77
N THR A 349 -26.38 -9.68 -3.31
CA THR A 349 -25.87 -8.35 -2.90
C THR A 349 -26.75 -7.64 -1.87
N THR A 350 -27.87 -8.26 -1.47
CA THR A 350 -28.86 -7.71 -0.51
C THR A 350 -29.13 -8.68 0.63
N ALA A 351 -29.52 -8.17 1.82
CA ALA A 351 -29.83 -9.02 2.97
C ALA A 351 -31.11 -9.85 2.78
N SER A 352 -32.11 -9.27 2.09
CA SER A 352 -33.36 -9.94 1.72
C SER A 352 -33.15 -11.03 0.66
N GLY A 353 -32.08 -10.90 -0.13
CA GLY A 353 -31.83 -11.72 -1.30
C GLY A 353 -32.58 -11.29 -2.58
N CYS A 354 -33.31 -10.18 -2.52
CA CYS A 354 -33.98 -9.57 -3.68
C CYS A 354 -32.99 -8.85 -4.59
N GLN A 355 -33.32 -8.77 -5.88
CA GLN A 355 -32.59 -7.93 -6.83
C GLN A 355 -32.91 -6.45 -6.58
N PRO A 356 -31.90 -5.58 -6.47
CA PRO A 356 -32.11 -4.15 -6.25
C PRO A 356 -32.64 -3.48 -7.53
N VAL A 357 -33.41 -2.40 -7.36
CA VAL A 357 -33.92 -1.59 -8.47
C VAL A 357 -33.04 -0.36 -8.72
N GLY A 358 -32.96 0.11 -9.96
CA GLY A 358 -32.23 1.34 -10.31
C GLY A 358 -30.73 1.20 -10.52
N PHE A 359 -30.20 -0.02 -10.75
CA PHE A 359 -28.78 -0.26 -11.02
C PHE A 359 -28.55 -0.92 -12.36
N ASP A 360 -27.60 -0.40 -13.14
CA ASP A 360 -27.10 -1.02 -14.37
C ASP A 360 -25.59 -0.78 -14.50
N SER A 361 -24.81 -1.86 -14.46
CA SER A 361 -23.34 -1.80 -14.49
C SER A 361 -22.76 -1.41 -15.86
N THR A 362 -23.56 -1.47 -16.92
CA THR A 362 -23.16 -1.16 -18.29
C THR A 362 -23.41 0.30 -18.66
N LEU A 363 -24.28 1.01 -17.94
CA LEU A 363 -24.73 2.36 -18.24
C LEU A 363 -23.61 3.38 -18.45
N ASN A 364 -22.54 3.29 -17.66
CA ASN A 364 -21.39 4.19 -17.74
C ASN A 364 -20.18 3.59 -18.47
N SER A 365 -20.31 2.40 -19.08
CA SER A 365 -19.20 1.70 -19.74
C SER A 365 -18.61 2.51 -20.91
N ARG A 366 -19.45 3.34 -21.56
CA ARG A 366 -19.06 4.25 -22.65
C ARG A 366 -18.38 5.52 -22.18
N SER A 367 -18.61 5.91 -20.91
CA SER A 367 -17.99 7.08 -20.30
C SER A 367 -16.66 6.76 -19.61
N ALA A 368 -16.40 5.48 -19.32
CA ALA A 368 -15.12 5.02 -18.80
C ALA A 368 -13.99 5.19 -19.82
N ALA A 369 -12.74 5.01 -19.39
CA ALA A 369 -11.59 4.96 -20.29
C ALA A 369 -11.83 3.97 -21.45
N PRO A 370 -11.26 4.24 -22.65
CA PRO A 370 -11.36 3.36 -23.82
C PRO A 370 -10.62 2.05 -23.54
N THR A 371 -11.28 1.17 -22.80
CA THR A 371 -10.77 -0.12 -22.35
C THR A 371 -11.80 -1.18 -22.72
N PRO A 372 -11.34 -2.41 -23.01
CA PRO A 372 -12.24 -3.52 -23.28
C PRO A 372 -13.28 -3.70 -22.16
N PRO A 373 -14.55 -4.01 -22.45
CA PRO A 373 -15.57 -4.25 -21.43
C PRO A 373 -15.15 -5.34 -20.45
N ARG A 374 -15.00 -4.97 -19.16
CA ARG A 374 -14.73 -5.90 -18.06
C ARG A 374 -15.98 -6.07 -17.21
N ALA A 375 -16.41 -7.31 -17.01
CA ALA A 375 -17.51 -7.64 -16.10
C ALA A 375 -16.98 -7.65 -14.65
N ILE A 376 -17.51 -6.75 -13.82
CA ILE A 376 -17.14 -6.70 -12.40
C ILE A 376 -18.09 -7.59 -11.61
N LYS A 377 -17.52 -8.64 -10.98
CA LYS A 377 -18.27 -9.46 -10.03
C LYS A 377 -18.40 -8.72 -8.70
N LEU A 378 -19.61 -8.31 -8.36
CA LEU A 378 -19.89 -7.66 -7.08
C LEU A 378 -19.70 -8.64 -5.91
N LEU A 379 -19.24 -8.12 -4.78
CA LEU A 379 -19.20 -8.86 -3.52
C LEU A 379 -20.62 -9.18 -3.05
N SER A 380 -20.79 -10.34 -2.41
CA SER A 380 -22.05 -10.64 -1.72
C SER A 380 -22.24 -9.71 -0.52
N TRP A 381 -23.48 -9.57 -0.07
CA TRP A 381 -23.83 -8.70 1.08
C TRP A 381 -23.04 -9.09 2.33
N LYS A 382 -22.95 -10.38 2.65
CA LYS A 382 -22.17 -10.88 3.79
C LYS A 382 -20.68 -10.52 3.65
N LYS A 383 -20.09 -10.76 2.47
CA LYS A 383 -18.69 -10.38 2.18
C LYS A 383 -18.46 -8.86 2.27
N ALA A 384 -19.45 -8.05 1.90
CA ALA A 384 -19.39 -6.59 2.03
C ALA A 384 -19.42 -6.15 3.51
N VAL A 385 -20.30 -6.74 4.32
CA VAL A 385 -20.35 -6.50 5.78
C VAL A 385 -19.02 -6.89 6.44
N ASP A 386 -18.48 -8.07 6.11
CA ASP A 386 -17.19 -8.53 6.64
C ASP A 386 -16.04 -7.63 6.20
N TYR A 387 -16.07 -7.15 4.96
CA TYR A 387 -15.11 -6.18 4.45
C TYR A 387 -15.12 -4.89 5.27
N PHE A 388 -16.29 -4.26 5.48
CA PHE A 388 -16.39 -3.04 6.28
C PHE A 388 -16.01 -3.26 7.74
N ARG A 389 -16.30 -4.44 8.30
CA ARG A 389 -15.83 -4.83 9.64
C ARG A 389 -14.31 -4.86 9.71
N LYS A 390 -13.64 -5.52 8.76
CA LYS A 390 -12.18 -5.53 8.66
C LYS A 390 -11.63 -4.10 8.53
N LEU A 391 -12.17 -3.32 7.59
CA LEU A 391 -11.75 -1.93 7.38
C LEU A 391 -11.86 -1.09 8.66
N LEU A 392 -12.97 -1.21 9.40
CA LEU A 392 -13.16 -0.48 10.66
C LEU A 392 -12.19 -0.93 11.75
N HIS A 393 -11.84 -2.21 11.84
CA HIS A 393 -10.80 -2.69 12.75
C HIS A 393 -9.42 -2.16 12.37
N ASP A 394 -9.07 -2.17 11.09
CA ASP A 394 -7.81 -1.60 10.58
C ASP A 394 -7.75 -0.10 10.94
N LEU A 395 -8.83 0.65 10.72
CA LEU A 395 -8.94 2.06 11.12
C LEU A 395 -8.90 2.29 12.63
N ASP A 396 -9.44 1.37 13.44
CA ASP A 396 -9.38 1.48 14.91
C ASP A 396 -7.95 1.26 15.43
N VAL A 397 -7.20 0.31 14.86
CA VAL A 397 -5.78 0.11 15.17
C VAL A 397 -5.00 1.40 14.88
N ILE A 398 -5.26 2.03 13.73
CA ILE A 398 -4.64 3.30 13.34
C ILE A 398 -4.99 4.41 14.33
N CYS A 399 -6.26 4.55 14.70
CA CYS A 399 -6.70 5.55 15.68
C CYS A 399 -6.22 5.25 17.09
N SER A 400 -5.90 3.98 17.40
CA SER A 400 -5.55 3.50 18.74
C SER A 400 -4.08 3.57 19.08
N TYR A 401 -3.24 3.80 18.10
CA TYR A 401 -1.83 3.95 18.36
C TYR A 401 -1.55 5.25 19.11
N SER A 402 -1.10 5.11 20.36
CA SER A 402 -0.56 6.22 21.12
C SER A 402 0.78 6.59 20.49
N LEU A 403 0.79 7.64 19.68
CA LEU A 403 2.01 8.14 19.10
C LEU A 403 2.87 8.80 20.19
N ASP A 404 3.69 7.99 20.86
CA ASP A 404 4.77 8.47 21.73
C ASP A 404 5.81 9.20 20.83
N PRO A 405 6.44 10.31 21.26
CA PRO A 405 7.27 11.14 20.38
C PRO A 405 8.63 10.48 20.03
N VAL A 406 8.78 9.18 20.23
CA VAL A 406 10.00 8.44 19.90
C VAL A 406 9.89 7.92 18.46
N PHE A 407 10.79 8.37 17.59
CA PHE A 407 10.84 8.00 16.17
C PHE A 407 10.80 6.49 15.91
N GLU A 408 11.54 5.72 16.72
CA GLU A 408 11.53 4.25 16.65
C GLU A 408 10.13 3.65 16.88
N GLY A 409 9.31 4.28 17.72
CA GLY A 409 7.92 3.88 17.94
C GLY A 409 7.02 4.17 16.74
N ALA A 410 7.31 5.22 15.96
CA ALA A 410 6.60 5.52 14.72
C ALA A 410 7.00 4.59 13.57
N LEU A 411 8.29 4.26 13.44
CA LEU A 411 8.74 3.25 12.47
C LEU A 411 8.21 1.86 12.79
N ARG A 412 8.26 1.45 14.06
CA ARG A 412 7.68 0.19 14.51
C ARG A 412 6.17 0.13 14.25
N PHE A 413 5.46 1.24 14.46
CA PHE A 413 4.04 1.34 14.10
C PHE A 413 3.78 1.06 12.62
N VAL A 414 4.53 1.70 11.73
CA VAL A 414 4.39 1.50 10.27
C VAL A 414 4.58 0.04 9.91
N VAL A 415 5.65 -0.58 10.41
CA VAL A 415 5.96 -1.99 10.19
C VAL A 415 4.88 -2.90 10.77
N ASP A 416 4.42 -2.63 12.00
CA ASP A 416 3.41 -3.45 12.66
C ASP A 416 2.04 -3.32 11.97
N VAL A 417 1.69 -2.13 11.48
CA VAL A 417 0.46 -1.89 10.72
C VAL A 417 0.47 -2.65 9.40
N GLN A 418 1.61 -2.70 8.70
CA GLN A 418 1.75 -3.42 7.44
C GLN A 418 1.62 -4.93 7.58
N LYS A 419 2.02 -5.51 8.71
CA LYS A 419 1.82 -6.93 8.99
C LYS A 419 0.34 -7.33 8.96
N PHE A 420 -0.59 -6.41 9.21
CA PHE A 420 -2.03 -6.67 9.13
C PHE A 420 -2.60 -6.62 7.70
N GLN A 421 -1.77 -6.26 6.70
CA GLN A 421 -2.19 -6.06 5.30
C GLN A 421 -3.45 -5.19 5.21
N PRO A 422 -3.36 -3.91 5.64
CA PRO A 422 -4.48 -2.98 5.59
C PRO A 422 -4.90 -2.74 4.15
N ASP A 423 -6.21 -2.63 3.93
CA ASP A 423 -6.75 -2.35 2.60
C ASP A 423 -6.38 -0.92 2.13
N LEU A 424 -6.50 -0.63 0.83
CA LEU A 424 -6.07 0.66 0.27
C LEU A 424 -6.70 1.86 1.00
N VAL A 425 -7.99 1.78 1.35
CA VAL A 425 -8.65 2.88 2.07
C VAL A 425 -7.98 3.15 3.43
N ALA A 426 -7.63 2.10 4.18
CA ALA A 426 -6.89 2.24 5.42
C ALA A 426 -5.46 2.76 5.16
N ARG A 427 -4.77 2.24 4.13
CA ARG A 427 -3.43 2.69 3.71
C ARG A 427 -3.41 4.17 3.35
N ALA A 428 -4.35 4.64 2.55
CA ALA A 428 -4.45 6.04 2.16
C ALA A 428 -4.58 6.95 3.39
N HIS A 429 -5.39 6.56 4.39
CA HIS A 429 -5.49 7.32 5.63
C HIS A 429 -4.23 7.24 6.50
N ILE A 430 -3.54 6.11 6.57
CA ILE A 430 -2.21 6.00 7.22
C ILE A 430 -1.22 6.92 6.51
N GLN A 431 -1.23 6.91 5.17
CA GLN A 431 -0.34 7.72 4.37
C GLN A 431 -0.65 9.20 4.54
N THR A 432 -1.90 9.65 4.59
CA THR A 432 -2.23 11.04 4.94
C THR A 432 -1.77 11.39 6.36
N LEU A 433 -1.85 10.45 7.31
CA LEU A 433 -1.32 10.66 8.66
C LEU A 433 0.22 10.78 8.68
N LEU A 434 0.93 10.09 7.79
CA LEU A 434 2.40 9.98 7.77
C LEU A 434 3.12 10.82 6.71
N SER A 435 2.46 11.19 5.60
CA SER A 435 3.04 11.98 4.49
C SER A 435 3.44 13.38 4.94
N ASP A 436 2.83 13.83 6.03
CA ASP A 436 3.15 15.04 6.73
C ASP A 436 4.34 14.87 7.70
N VAL A 437 5.25 13.94 7.39
CA VAL A 437 6.61 13.82 7.98
C VAL A 437 7.67 14.30 6.98
N THR A 438 7.28 14.81 5.81
CA THR A 438 8.22 15.31 4.79
C THR A 438 9.10 16.44 5.34
N LEU A 439 10.35 16.09 5.66
CA LEU A 439 11.43 17.00 6.00
C LEU A 439 11.66 17.95 4.81
N LEU A 440 11.55 19.26 5.09
CA LEU A 440 12.00 20.38 4.24
C LEU A 440 11.15 20.72 3.02
N THR A 441 9.87 21.11 3.20
CA THR A 441 9.29 22.23 2.43
C THR A 441 8.13 22.86 3.22
N ASN A 442 8.03 24.18 3.15
CA ASN A 442 7.25 25.10 3.99
C ASN A 442 5.70 24.97 3.97
N GLU A 443 5.10 23.79 3.78
CA GLU A 443 3.64 23.65 3.83
C GLU A 443 3.20 22.58 4.83
N GLN A 444 2.13 22.92 5.55
CA GLN A 444 1.69 22.36 6.83
C GLN A 444 1.80 20.83 6.95
N LEU A 445 2.59 20.38 7.93
CA LEU A 445 2.73 18.98 8.35
C LEU A 445 1.75 18.68 9.52
N LEU A 446 0.73 17.83 9.32
CA LEU A 446 -0.22 17.29 10.31
C LEU A 446 0.44 16.68 11.56
N LEU A 447 1.68 16.19 11.48
CA LEU A 447 2.42 15.64 12.62
C LEU A 447 3.31 16.66 13.33
N VAL A 448 3.52 17.84 12.75
CA VAL A 448 4.40 18.87 13.29
C VAL A 448 3.61 20.17 13.52
N GLN A 449 3.21 20.42 14.77
CA GLN A 449 2.62 21.70 15.16
C GLN A 449 3.75 22.66 15.58
N ASP A 450 3.90 23.79 14.89
CA ASP A 450 4.91 24.82 15.18
C ASP A 450 6.37 24.30 15.25
N GLY A 451 6.76 23.41 14.34
CA GLY A 451 8.10 22.80 14.32
C GLY A 451 8.33 21.68 15.35
N LYS A 452 7.28 21.24 16.05
CA LYS A 452 7.31 20.14 17.03
C LYS A 452 6.45 18.95 16.64
N LEU A 453 7.02 17.75 16.64
CA LEU A 453 6.33 16.46 16.52
C LEU A 453 5.23 16.37 17.60
N TYR A 454 3.97 16.23 17.17
CA TYR A 454 2.75 16.27 18.00
C TYR A 454 2.58 17.54 18.86
N GLY A 455 3.24 18.64 18.50
CA GLY A 455 3.29 19.85 19.33
C GLY A 455 4.09 19.68 20.63
N ARG A 456 4.78 18.54 20.83
CA ARG A 456 5.52 18.21 22.07
C ARG A 456 7.02 18.43 21.97
N GLU A 457 7.71 17.83 21.00
CA GLU A 457 9.18 17.90 20.86
C GLU A 457 9.61 18.31 19.45
N SER A 458 10.66 19.11 19.29
CA SER A 458 11.15 19.47 17.96
C SER A 458 11.63 18.22 17.21
N LEU A 459 11.47 18.20 15.88
CA LEU A 459 11.92 17.08 15.05
C LEU A 459 13.41 16.79 15.24
N PHE A 460 14.21 17.85 15.43
CA PHE A 460 15.62 17.76 15.81
C PHE A 460 15.81 17.01 17.13
N ALA A 461 15.02 17.33 18.18
CA ALA A 461 15.11 16.62 19.46
C ALA A 461 14.74 15.14 19.35
N VAL A 462 13.78 14.80 18.49
CA VAL A 462 13.35 13.41 18.22
C VAL A 462 14.45 12.62 17.50
N ILE A 463 15.05 13.18 16.45
CA ILE A 463 16.20 12.58 15.74
C ILE A 463 17.40 12.49 16.69
N CYS A 464 17.63 13.49 17.54
CA CYS A 464 18.72 13.45 18.50
C CYS A 464 18.54 12.33 19.54
N LYS A 465 17.32 12.05 19.97
CA LYS A 465 17.01 10.90 20.83
C LYS A 465 17.22 9.58 20.11
N ALA A 466 16.75 9.45 18.87
CA ALA A 466 16.94 8.25 18.06
C ALA A 466 18.42 7.94 17.77
N ALA A 467 19.22 8.97 17.54
CA ALA A 467 20.67 8.89 17.36
C ALA A 467 21.48 8.71 18.68
N LEU A 468 20.78 8.50 19.80
CA LEU A 468 21.36 8.27 21.14
C LEU A 468 22.35 9.36 21.61
N LEU A 469 22.03 10.63 21.33
CA LEU A 469 22.91 11.76 21.68
C LEU A 469 22.97 12.07 23.18
N PRO A 470 24.10 12.58 23.71
CA PRO A 470 24.25 12.94 25.12
C PRO A 470 23.32 14.08 25.55
N GLU A 471 22.73 14.00 26.75
CA GLU A 471 21.73 14.97 27.23
C GLU A 471 22.21 16.43 27.29
N GLY A 472 23.52 16.69 27.34
CA GLY A 472 24.09 18.05 27.32
C GLY A 472 23.90 18.80 25.99
N ALA A 473 23.56 18.11 24.90
CA ALA A 473 23.29 18.72 23.58
C ALA A 473 21.85 19.25 23.44
N LYS A 474 20.95 18.90 24.38
CA LYS A 474 19.51 19.24 24.33
C LYS A 474 19.21 20.73 24.62
N ASN A 475 20.15 21.47 25.20
CA ASN A 475 19.93 22.81 25.77
C ASN A 475 20.59 23.98 25.02
N HIS A 476 21.27 23.73 23.88
CA HIS A 476 21.84 24.81 23.09
C HIS A 476 20.88 25.25 21.98
N ASP A 477 20.81 26.57 21.78
CA ASP A 477 19.94 27.36 20.89
C ASP A 477 20.13 27.07 19.38
N ILE A 478 20.35 25.80 19.00
CA ILE A 478 20.40 25.28 17.62
C ILE A 478 18.97 25.25 17.01
N GLN A 479 17.97 25.75 17.74
CA GLN A 479 16.56 25.83 17.33
C GLN A 479 16.25 26.97 16.35
N LYS A 480 17.20 27.85 16.03
CA LYS A 480 17.00 28.86 14.98
C LYS A 480 17.31 28.24 13.63
N ASN A 481 16.28 28.15 12.78
CA ASN A 481 16.21 27.51 11.45
C ASN A 481 17.40 27.73 10.49
N GLU A 482 18.30 28.68 10.73
CA GLU A 482 19.51 28.91 9.91
C GLU A 482 20.60 27.84 10.10
N SER A 483 20.71 27.22 11.29
CA SER A 483 21.81 26.26 11.57
C SER A 483 21.68 24.94 10.82
N VAL A 484 20.45 24.53 10.48
CA VAL A 484 20.18 23.27 9.75
C VAL A 484 20.46 23.42 8.25
N GLN A 485 20.17 24.60 7.66
CA GLN A 485 20.63 24.93 6.30
C GLN A 485 22.16 24.99 6.23
N GLN A 486 22.80 25.56 7.25
CA GLN A 486 24.25 25.60 7.35
C GLN A 486 24.86 24.21 7.55
N LEU A 487 24.18 23.27 8.23
CA LEU A 487 24.63 21.88 8.40
C LEU A 487 24.73 21.11 7.07
N GLY A 488 23.75 21.27 6.17
CA GLY A 488 23.82 20.70 4.81
C GLY A 488 24.94 21.33 3.96
N GLN A 489 25.18 22.64 4.12
CA GLN A 489 26.26 23.34 3.44
C GLN A 489 27.66 23.01 4.01
N LEU A 490 27.75 22.71 5.32
CA LEU A 490 29.00 22.38 6.01
C LEU A 490 29.51 20.99 5.62
N GLU A 491 28.62 20.03 5.42
CA GLU A 491 28.98 18.67 4.95
C GLU A 491 29.53 18.70 3.51
N LEU A 492 28.95 19.53 2.64
CA LEU A 492 29.45 19.82 1.29
C LEU A 492 30.87 20.39 1.33
N ALA A 493 31.18 21.28 2.27
CA ALA A 493 32.52 21.82 2.47
C ALA A 493 33.50 20.75 3.00
N PHE A 494 33.08 19.94 3.99
CA PHE A 494 33.92 18.90 4.60
C PHE A 494 34.31 17.76 3.64
N ARG A 495 33.43 17.37 2.71
CA ARG A 495 33.75 16.31 1.73
C ARG A 495 34.56 16.80 0.53
N LYS A 496 34.42 18.07 0.15
CA LYS A 496 35.20 18.65 -0.96
C LYS A 496 36.67 18.81 -0.60
N GLU A 497 36.99 19.10 0.66
CA GLU A 497 38.38 19.24 1.13
C GLU A 497 39.12 17.92 1.40
N PHE A 498 38.41 16.84 1.78
CA PHE A 498 39.04 15.54 2.04
C PHE A 498 38.99 14.56 0.87
N GLY A 499 38.19 14.85 -0.17
CA GLY A 499 38.11 14.05 -1.40
C GLY A 499 39.19 14.38 -2.43
N GLU A 500 39.85 15.53 -2.33
CA GLU A 500 40.88 15.97 -3.27
C GLU A 500 42.14 16.44 -2.53
N THR A 501 43.09 15.53 -2.32
CA THR A 501 44.47 15.94 -2.06
C THR A 501 45.08 16.52 -3.34
N ALA A 502 45.10 17.85 -3.49
CA ALA A 502 46.24 18.59 -4.05
C ALA A 502 46.04 20.12 -4.02
N SER A 503 46.89 20.78 -3.22
CA SER A 503 47.33 22.18 -3.31
C SER A 503 46.29 23.31 -3.23
N THR A 504 46.23 23.99 -2.08
CA THR A 504 46.08 25.45 -2.01
C THR A 504 46.64 25.99 -0.69
N SER A 505 47.11 27.23 -0.73
CA SER A 505 48.09 27.86 0.17
C SER A 505 47.67 28.04 1.64
N VAL A 506 48.67 27.93 2.51
CA VAL A 506 48.62 27.63 3.96
C VAL A 506 48.28 28.81 4.89
N GLU A 507 48.24 30.08 4.45
CA GLU A 507 48.26 31.20 5.43
C GLU A 507 46.90 31.84 5.79
N GLN A 508 45.79 31.49 5.12
CA GLN A 508 44.46 32.06 5.43
C GLN A 508 43.49 31.07 6.12
N VAL A 509 43.89 29.80 6.19
CA VAL A 509 43.09 28.71 6.73
C VAL A 509 43.28 28.58 8.25
N ASP A 510 44.47 28.91 8.78
CA ASP A 510 44.79 28.71 10.20
C ASP A 510 44.02 29.64 11.14
N ILE A 511 43.63 30.86 10.73
CA ILE A 511 42.90 31.81 11.60
C ILE A 511 41.41 31.46 11.69
N CYS A 512 40.79 31.01 10.58
CA CYS A 512 39.39 30.58 10.58
C CYS A 512 39.21 29.21 11.26
N ILE A 513 40.15 28.28 11.05
CA ILE A 513 40.15 26.98 11.71
C ILE A 513 40.37 27.15 13.23
N PHE A 514 41.29 28.02 13.67
CA PHE A 514 41.55 28.21 15.12
C PHE A 514 40.38 28.86 15.88
N VAL A 515 39.65 29.81 15.27
CA VAL A 515 38.49 30.47 15.90
C VAL A 515 37.24 29.55 15.92
N ILE A 516 37.09 28.65 14.95
CA ILE A 516 35.97 27.69 14.88
C ILE A 516 36.22 26.45 15.77
N ILE A 517 37.46 25.96 15.85
CA ILE A 517 37.85 24.78 16.65
C ILE A 517 37.48 24.91 18.14
N MET A 518 37.47 26.13 18.69
CA MET A 518 37.17 26.33 20.12
C MET A 518 35.69 26.14 20.49
N SER A 519 34.77 26.04 19.51
CA SER A 519 33.31 26.01 19.72
C SER A 519 32.60 24.76 19.15
N HIS A 520 33.29 23.90 18.38
CA HIS A 520 32.69 22.95 17.42
C HIS A 520 32.76 21.44 17.78
N ASP A 521 33.39 21.04 18.89
CA ASP A 521 33.55 19.62 19.25
C ASP A 521 32.20 18.91 19.52
N LEU A 522 31.15 19.67 19.86
CA LEU A 522 29.79 19.13 20.06
C LEU A 522 29.06 18.93 18.73
N LEU A 523 29.14 19.87 17.78
CA LEU A 523 28.46 19.79 16.49
C LEU A 523 29.00 18.64 15.64
N LEU A 524 30.34 18.50 15.56
CA LEU A 524 30.97 17.39 14.86
C LEU A 524 30.59 16.03 15.45
N LYS A 525 30.40 15.94 16.77
CA LYS A 525 29.86 14.73 17.41
C LYS A 525 28.41 14.50 17.02
N VAL A 526 27.56 15.54 17.06
CA VAL A 526 26.16 15.45 16.63
C VAL A 526 26.04 14.94 15.20
N CYS A 527 26.80 15.50 14.25
CA CYS A 527 26.79 15.04 12.87
C CYS A 527 27.23 13.58 12.72
N LYS A 528 28.28 13.16 13.45
CA LYS A 528 28.75 11.77 13.44
C LYS A 528 27.70 10.79 13.96
N HIS A 529 27.00 11.14 15.04
CA HIS A 529 25.91 10.32 15.57
C HIS A 529 24.73 10.18 14.59
N ILE A 530 24.34 11.29 13.93
CA ILE A 530 23.26 11.28 12.94
C ILE A 530 23.67 10.49 11.71
N LEU A 531 24.88 10.66 11.20
CA LEU A 531 25.37 9.93 10.03
C LEU A 531 25.35 8.41 10.26
N ILE A 532 25.87 7.95 11.39
CA ILE A 532 25.90 6.52 11.72
C ILE A 532 24.47 5.96 11.84
N TRP A 533 23.56 6.73 12.42
CA TRP A 533 22.15 6.34 12.51
C TRP A 533 21.50 6.26 11.11
N VAL A 534 21.74 7.23 10.23
CA VAL A 534 21.22 7.20 8.85
C VAL A 534 21.77 5.99 8.08
N GLU A 535 23.07 5.71 8.21
CA GLU A 535 23.68 4.53 7.58
C GLU A 535 23.08 3.22 8.11
N GLU A 536 22.87 3.10 9.41
CA GLU A 536 22.19 1.94 10.02
C GLU A 536 20.77 1.75 9.47
N GLN A 537 19.97 2.82 9.39
CA GLN A 537 18.63 2.74 8.81
C GLN A 537 18.70 2.31 7.35
N THR A 538 19.65 2.86 6.58
CA THR A 538 19.83 2.52 5.18
C THR A 538 20.12 1.02 4.98
N TYR A 539 21.00 0.42 5.80
CA TYR A 539 21.24 -1.03 5.75
C TYR A 539 20.04 -1.86 6.23
N TRP A 540 19.28 -1.37 7.21
CA TRP A 540 18.07 -2.06 7.67
C TRP A 540 17.02 -2.15 6.56
N ILE A 541 16.84 -1.10 5.76
CA ILE A 541 15.94 -1.16 4.59
C ILE A 541 16.52 -2.02 3.47
N ALA A 542 17.82 -1.95 3.18
CA ALA A 542 18.43 -2.84 2.19
C ALA A 542 18.21 -4.33 2.56
N LEU A 543 18.27 -4.66 3.85
CA LEU A 543 17.95 -6.01 4.34
C LEU A 543 16.47 -6.36 4.09
N ARG A 544 15.55 -5.46 4.42
CA ARG A 544 14.11 -5.66 4.18
C ARG A 544 13.79 -5.82 2.69
N PHE A 545 14.43 -5.03 1.83
CA PHE A 545 14.29 -5.13 0.37
C PHE A 545 14.61 -6.53 -0.14
N LEU A 546 15.71 -7.12 0.34
CA LEU A 546 16.09 -8.48 -0.02
C LEU A 546 15.16 -9.54 0.60
N MET A 547 14.66 -9.31 1.82
CA MET A 547 13.74 -10.25 2.47
C MET A 547 12.38 -10.31 1.79
N VAL A 548 11.82 -9.18 1.36
CA VAL A 548 10.53 -9.12 0.64
C VAL A 548 10.58 -9.88 -0.67
N GLY A 549 11.74 -9.96 -1.34
CA GLY A 549 11.89 -10.77 -2.54
C GLY A 549 11.63 -12.27 -2.31
N PHE A 550 11.83 -12.79 -1.08
CA PHE A 550 11.42 -14.16 -0.73
C PHE A 550 9.92 -14.28 -0.50
N GLU A 551 9.29 -13.28 0.13
CA GLU A 551 7.82 -13.26 0.35
C GLU A 551 7.05 -13.22 -0.98
N LEU A 552 7.59 -12.48 -1.94
CA LEU A 552 7.08 -12.36 -3.30
C LEU A 552 7.47 -13.52 -4.24
N GLU A 553 8.20 -14.52 -3.74
CA GLU A 553 8.72 -15.65 -4.53
C GLU A 553 9.51 -15.21 -5.79
N LEU A 554 10.24 -14.09 -5.73
CA LEU A 554 11.00 -13.53 -6.86
C LEU A 554 12.32 -14.26 -7.13
N TYR A 555 12.80 -15.03 -6.17
CA TYR A 555 14.09 -15.73 -6.26
C TYR A 555 13.87 -17.21 -6.54
N SER A 556 14.55 -17.73 -7.56
CA SER A 556 14.63 -19.17 -7.77
C SER A 556 15.72 -19.80 -6.89
N THR A 557 15.65 -21.12 -6.68
CA THR A 557 16.59 -21.84 -5.81
C THR A 557 18.06 -21.72 -6.24
N ASP A 558 18.31 -21.51 -7.53
CA ASP A 558 19.64 -21.28 -8.08
C ASP A 558 20.21 -19.89 -7.78
N GLU A 559 19.36 -18.94 -7.39
CA GLU A 559 19.73 -17.57 -7.08
C GLU A 559 19.93 -17.34 -5.57
N TYR A 560 19.47 -18.28 -4.74
CA TYR A 560 19.59 -18.19 -3.27
C TYR A 560 21.02 -17.96 -2.81
N CYS A 561 22.02 -18.51 -3.50
CA CYS A 561 23.42 -18.34 -3.14
C CYS A 561 23.86 -16.87 -3.19
N MET A 562 23.55 -16.16 -4.29
CA MET A 562 23.91 -14.75 -4.42
C MET A 562 23.06 -13.84 -3.53
N VAL A 563 21.78 -14.16 -3.33
CA VAL A 563 20.90 -13.40 -2.44
C VAL A 563 21.35 -13.51 -0.99
N TYR A 564 21.63 -14.73 -0.49
CA TYR A 564 22.14 -14.92 0.86
C TYR A 564 23.55 -14.33 1.06
N TRP A 565 24.41 -14.33 0.04
CA TRP A 565 25.69 -13.61 0.08
C TRP A 565 25.47 -12.10 0.27
N TYR A 566 24.53 -11.51 -0.46
CA TYR A 566 24.24 -10.09 -0.36
C TYR A 566 23.63 -9.73 1.01
N ILE A 567 22.66 -10.53 1.48
CA ILE A 567 22.07 -10.41 2.82
C ILE A 567 23.15 -10.49 3.90
N TYR A 568 24.09 -11.43 3.77
CA TYR A 568 25.21 -11.58 4.69
C TYR A 568 26.06 -10.30 4.79
N ILE A 569 26.44 -9.69 3.66
CA ILE A 569 27.25 -8.46 3.69
C ILE A 569 26.46 -7.28 4.28
N ILE A 570 25.19 -7.14 3.91
CA ILE A 570 24.32 -6.09 4.46
C ILE A 570 24.17 -6.24 5.98
N LEU A 571 23.99 -7.47 6.47
CA LEU A 571 23.89 -7.76 7.91
C LEU A 571 25.17 -7.42 8.66
N ILE A 572 26.36 -7.68 8.09
CA ILE A 572 27.63 -7.26 8.69
C ILE A 572 27.65 -5.74 8.85
N LYS A 573 27.34 -5.00 7.78
CA LYS A 573 27.34 -3.54 7.84
C LYS A 573 26.29 -2.99 8.79
N LEU A 574 25.11 -3.58 8.83
CA LEU A 574 24.07 -3.24 9.80
C LEU A 574 24.56 -3.48 11.25
N ALA A 575 25.19 -4.62 11.53
CA ALA A 575 25.73 -4.93 12.85
C ALA A 575 26.88 -3.98 13.25
N GLU A 576 27.79 -3.66 12.31
CA GLU A 576 28.86 -2.69 12.50
C GLU A 576 28.29 -1.31 12.89
N LYS A 577 27.34 -0.77 12.12
CA LYS A 577 26.73 0.55 12.38
C LYS A 577 25.92 0.57 13.68
N THR A 578 25.15 -0.49 13.95
CA THR A 578 24.39 -0.66 15.20
C THR A 578 25.33 -0.65 16.41
N HIS A 579 26.44 -1.40 16.33
CA HIS A 579 27.44 -1.45 17.38
C HIS A 579 28.07 -0.06 17.60
N LEU A 580 28.53 0.60 16.52
CA LEU A 580 29.11 1.94 16.58
C LEU A 580 28.16 2.98 17.21
N LYS A 581 26.87 2.96 16.84
CA LYS A 581 25.85 3.83 17.42
C LYS A 581 25.77 3.66 18.95
N ILE A 582 25.74 2.41 19.42
CA ILE A 582 25.67 2.09 20.86
C ILE A 582 26.97 2.47 21.59
N MET A 583 28.14 2.20 20.99
CA MET A 583 29.45 2.54 21.57
C MET A 583 29.60 4.05 21.80
N LEU A 584 29.25 4.86 20.81
CA LEU A 584 29.39 6.32 20.85
C LEU A 584 28.51 6.97 21.93
N SER A 585 27.34 6.39 22.19
CA SER A 585 26.47 6.83 23.29
C SER A 585 27.12 6.61 24.67
N ASN A 586 27.78 5.47 24.86
CA ASN A 586 28.37 5.06 26.15
C ASN A 586 29.63 5.83 26.56
N ASP A 587 30.35 6.46 25.64
CA ASP A 587 31.52 7.28 25.97
C ASP A 587 31.18 8.61 26.66
N SER A 588 29.95 9.09 26.47
CA SER A 588 29.45 10.32 27.08
C SER A 588 29.11 10.17 28.57
N SER A 589 28.72 8.98 29.01
CA SER A 589 28.33 8.68 30.40
C SER A 589 29.54 8.44 31.31
N ARG A 590 30.65 7.93 30.75
CA ARG A 590 31.92 7.69 31.50
C ARG A 590 32.64 8.97 31.94
N ARG A 591 32.39 10.12 31.30
CA ARG A 591 33.05 11.38 31.67
C ARG A 591 32.45 12.07 32.91
N LYS A 592 31.22 11.74 33.32
CA LYS A 592 30.58 12.31 34.53
C LYS A 592 31.05 11.64 35.84
N SER A 593 31.61 10.43 35.80
CA SER A 593 31.98 9.66 37.01
C SER A 593 33.45 9.75 37.44
N LYS A 594 34.32 10.48 36.71
CA LYS A 594 35.73 10.68 37.07
C LYS A 594 35.99 11.95 37.90
N LYS A 595 35.31 12.09 39.04
CA LYS A 595 35.70 13.03 40.13
C LYS A 595 35.52 12.39 41.52
N LYS A 596 36.19 11.26 41.77
CA LYS A 596 36.72 10.91 43.09
C LYS A 596 37.77 9.81 42.95
N LYS A 597 38.97 10.10 43.45
CA LYS A 597 40.18 9.28 43.32
C LYS A 597 40.22 8.22 44.43
N GLY A 598 40.58 6.98 44.09
CA GLY A 598 40.94 5.91 45.02
C GLY A 598 41.46 4.70 44.26
N PHE A 599 42.70 4.29 44.54
CA PHE A 599 43.39 3.13 43.96
C PHE A 599 42.68 1.81 44.33
N VAL A 600 42.63 0.84 43.40
CA VAL A 600 43.01 -0.59 43.54
C VAL A 600 42.37 -1.45 42.42
N LYS A 601 43.23 -2.31 41.84
CA LYS A 601 43.05 -3.48 40.95
C LYS A 601 42.31 -3.34 39.62
N ASP A 602 43.15 -3.38 38.59
CA ASP A 602 42.90 -3.84 37.23
C ASP A 602 42.31 -5.26 37.25
N VAL A 603 41.03 -5.38 36.94
CA VAL A 603 40.40 -6.60 36.43
C VAL A 603 39.76 -6.15 35.13
N GLY A 604 40.24 -6.72 34.02
CA GLY A 604 39.77 -6.42 32.68
C GLY A 604 38.24 -6.39 32.65
N LYS A 605 37.66 -5.24 32.30
CA LYS A 605 36.23 -5.14 32.06
C LYS A 605 35.97 -5.83 30.73
N ASP A 606 35.50 -7.07 30.78
CA ASP A 606 34.96 -7.77 29.60
C ASP A 606 33.94 -6.85 28.93
N TYR A 607 34.26 -6.44 27.70
CA TYR A 607 33.41 -5.59 26.90
C TYR A 607 32.26 -6.46 26.37
N GLN A 608 31.13 -6.49 27.07
CA GLN A 608 29.98 -7.27 26.60
C GLN A 608 29.34 -6.62 25.38
N VAL A 609 29.26 -7.37 24.29
CA VAL A 609 28.59 -6.96 23.05
C VAL A 609 27.10 -6.78 23.34
N PRO A 610 26.47 -5.67 22.92
CA PRO A 610 25.05 -5.44 23.16
C PRO A 610 24.16 -6.56 22.60
N PRO A 611 23.06 -6.96 23.30
CA PRO A 611 22.18 -8.05 22.86
C PRO A 611 21.60 -7.88 21.44
N VAL A 612 21.32 -6.65 21.01
CA VAL A 612 20.82 -6.36 19.65
C VAL A 612 21.87 -6.67 18.58
N VAL A 613 23.15 -6.42 18.87
CA VAL A 613 24.26 -6.73 17.94
C VAL A 613 24.49 -8.23 17.89
N LEU A 614 24.45 -8.91 19.03
CA LEU A 614 24.49 -10.37 19.09
C LEU A 614 23.31 -11.01 18.33
N PHE A 615 22.13 -10.40 18.37
CA PHE A 615 20.98 -10.87 17.60
C PHE A 615 21.22 -10.78 16.09
N LEU A 616 21.72 -9.64 15.60
CA LEU A 616 22.14 -9.50 14.20
C LEU A 616 23.24 -10.52 13.83
N GLN A 617 24.11 -10.86 14.79
CA GLN A 617 25.16 -11.85 14.58
C GLN A 617 24.62 -13.26 14.38
N CYS A 618 23.49 -13.63 15.01
CA CYS A 618 22.77 -14.87 14.67
C CYS A 618 22.35 -14.88 13.18
N TYR A 619 21.77 -13.79 12.68
CA TYR A 619 21.37 -13.67 11.27
C TYR A 619 22.58 -13.74 10.33
N ILE A 620 23.70 -13.09 10.67
CA ILE A 620 24.95 -13.16 9.90
C ILE A 620 25.38 -14.62 9.75
N HIS A 621 25.44 -15.37 10.86
CA HIS A 621 25.88 -16.76 10.84
C HIS A 621 24.94 -17.69 10.07
N VAL A 622 23.62 -17.49 10.17
CA VAL A 622 22.64 -18.28 9.39
C VAL A 622 22.76 -17.97 7.90
N SER A 623 22.86 -16.69 7.52
CA SER A 623 23.02 -16.26 6.13
C SER A 623 24.32 -16.80 5.52
N GLN A 624 25.42 -16.69 6.26
CA GLN A 624 26.72 -17.23 5.87
C GLN A 624 26.68 -18.75 5.71
N GLY A 625 26.06 -19.47 6.66
CA GLY A 625 25.93 -20.91 6.61
C GLY A 625 25.14 -21.38 5.38
N LEU A 626 24.01 -20.71 5.07
CA LEU A 626 23.18 -21.03 3.91
C LEU A 626 23.91 -20.75 2.59
N MET A 627 24.55 -19.58 2.48
CA MET A 627 25.41 -19.23 1.35
C MET A 627 26.49 -20.29 1.12
N MET A 628 27.18 -20.72 2.18
CA MET A 628 28.24 -21.72 2.09
C MET A 628 27.73 -23.11 1.68
N ILE A 629 26.56 -23.55 2.19
CA ILE A 629 25.94 -24.83 1.78
C ILE A 629 25.63 -24.79 0.27
N LEU A 630 24.97 -23.73 -0.18
CA LEU A 630 24.57 -23.56 -1.57
C LEU A 630 25.78 -23.49 -2.51
N ALA A 631 26.81 -22.74 -2.10
CA ALA A 631 28.07 -22.64 -2.82
C ALA A 631 28.81 -23.99 -2.92
N SER A 632 28.85 -24.77 -1.85
CA SER A 632 29.48 -26.10 -1.86
C SER A 632 28.72 -27.10 -2.73
N LEU A 633 27.38 -27.07 -2.66
CA LEU A 633 26.53 -27.89 -3.52
C LEU A 633 26.73 -27.57 -5.01
N ARG A 634 26.89 -26.28 -5.32
CA ARG A 634 27.23 -25.81 -6.66
C ARG A 634 28.61 -26.31 -7.11
N ASN A 635 29.65 -26.08 -6.30
CA ASN A 635 31.03 -26.34 -6.68
C ASN A 635 31.36 -27.84 -6.78
N GLU A 636 30.76 -28.69 -5.94
CA GLU A 636 31.11 -30.11 -5.87
C GLU A 636 30.14 -31.03 -6.61
N ASN A 637 28.85 -30.69 -6.69
CA ASN A 637 27.83 -31.61 -7.19
C ASN A 637 27.06 -31.12 -8.43
N ASN A 638 27.30 -29.89 -8.92
CA ASN A 638 26.61 -29.31 -10.07
C ASN A 638 25.05 -29.32 -9.97
N ILE A 639 24.49 -29.51 -8.77
CA ILE A 639 23.04 -29.67 -8.55
C ILE A 639 22.29 -28.35 -8.75
N ILE A 640 22.93 -27.24 -8.37
CA ILE A 640 22.35 -25.89 -8.39
C ILE A 640 23.12 -25.06 -9.42
N LEU A 641 23.06 -25.50 -10.68
CA LEU A 641 23.66 -24.76 -11.79
C LEU A 641 22.65 -23.80 -12.40
N CYS A 642 23.02 -22.53 -12.31
CA CYS A 642 22.40 -21.40 -12.97
C CYS A 642 22.65 -21.45 -14.51
N GLN A 643 22.02 -22.37 -15.25
CA GLN A 643 22.20 -22.47 -16.71
C GLN A 643 20.90 -22.18 -17.46
N GLY A 644 20.82 -20.98 -18.06
CA GLY A 644 19.84 -20.64 -19.08
C GLY A 644 20.56 -20.29 -20.39
N PRO A 645 19.97 -20.55 -21.57
CA PRO A 645 20.60 -20.27 -22.86
C PRO A 645 20.68 -18.77 -23.20
N PHE A 646 19.97 -17.91 -22.46
CA PHE A 646 19.82 -16.49 -22.78
C PHE A 646 20.52 -15.54 -21.81
N ASN A 647 20.58 -15.88 -20.51
CA ASN A 647 21.12 -14.99 -19.48
C ASN A 647 22.29 -15.66 -18.76
N THR A 648 23.39 -14.91 -18.64
CA THR A 648 24.51 -15.26 -17.79
C THR A 648 24.18 -15.05 -16.31
N GLU A 649 24.94 -15.67 -15.43
CA GLU A 649 24.84 -15.42 -13.99
C GLU A 649 25.16 -13.96 -13.63
N HIS A 650 26.10 -13.35 -14.37
CA HIS A 650 26.46 -11.94 -14.17
C HIS A 650 25.28 -11.01 -14.46
N GLU A 651 24.56 -11.22 -15.56
CA GLU A 651 23.39 -10.40 -15.92
C GLU A 651 22.27 -10.54 -14.90
N ARG A 652 22.03 -11.75 -14.37
CA ARG A 652 21.05 -11.96 -13.30
C ARG A 652 21.46 -11.30 -11.98
N PHE A 653 22.74 -11.37 -11.62
CA PHE A 653 23.26 -10.63 -10.48
C PHE A 653 23.00 -9.13 -10.63
N VAL A 654 23.27 -8.57 -11.81
CA VAL A 654 22.97 -7.16 -12.09
C VAL A 654 21.47 -6.89 -11.99
N GLN A 655 20.61 -7.71 -12.59
CA GLN A 655 19.15 -7.53 -12.53
C GLN A 655 18.61 -7.47 -11.10
N HIS A 656 19.11 -8.34 -10.21
CA HIS A 656 18.66 -8.39 -8.81
C HIS A 656 19.23 -7.26 -7.94
N PHE A 657 20.50 -6.86 -8.16
CA PHE A 657 21.21 -5.97 -7.23
C PHE A 657 21.52 -4.57 -7.78
N GLU A 658 21.17 -4.23 -9.02
CA GLU A 658 21.53 -2.95 -9.66
C GLU A 658 21.09 -1.74 -8.82
N LEU A 659 19.91 -1.78 -8.19
CA LEU A 659 19.41 -0.68 -7.37
C LEU A 659 20.27 -0.45 -6.13
N LEU A 660 20.65 -1.53 -5.45
CA LEU A 660 21.53 -1.49 -4.28
C LEU A 660 22.94 -1.04 -4.69
N GLN A 661 23.43 -1.48 -5.84
CA GLN A 661 24.71 -1.05 -6.40
C GLN A 661 24.73 0.44 -6.77
N LYS A 662 23.65 0.95 -7.41
CA LYS A 662 23.50 2.38 -7.71
C LYS A 662 23.41 3.25 -6.46
N ALA A 663 22.92 2.70 -5.36
CA ALA A 663 22.88 3.34 -4.05
C ALA A 663 24.20 3.21 -3.26
N SER A 664 25.22 2.52 -3.80
CA SER A 664 26.46 2.18 -3.12
C SER A 664 26.27 1.36 -1.83
N LEU A 665 25.29 0.45 -1.83
CA LEU A 665 24.93 -0.34 -0.66
C LEU A 665 25.23 -1.82 -0.86
N PRO A 666 26.34 -2.37 -0.34
CA PRO A 666 27.52 -1.70 0.22
C PRO A 666 28.55 -1.28 -0.84
N ASP A 667 29.42 -0.30 -0.50
CA ASP A 667 30.35 0.43 -1.40
C ASP A 667 31.27 -0.43 -2.28
N HIS A 668 31.42 -1.73 -1.99
CA HIS A 668 32.34 -2.65 -2.68
C HIS A 668 31.70 -3.98 -3.08
N ALA A 669 30.38 -4.14 -2.97
CA ALA A 669 29.71 -5.37 -3.39
C ALA A 669 29.60 -5.44 -4.93
N SER A 670 30.43 -6.30 -5.53
CA SER A 670 30.44 -6.55 -6.97
C SER A 670 30.26 -8.04 -7.26
N PHE A 671 29.88 -8.36 -8.51
CA PHE A 671 29.85 -9.75 -8.97
C PHE A 671 31.23 -10.42 -8.85
N PHE A 672 32.32 -9.66 -9.04
CA PHE A 672 33.68 -10.16 -8.83
C PHE A 672 33.90 -10.59 -7.37
N SER A 673 33.51 -9.74 -6.41
CA SER A 673 33.61 -10.06 -4.99
C SER A 673 32.76 -11.27 -4.60
N PHE A 674 31.57 -11.43 -5.20
CA PHE A 674 30.72 -12.61 -5.02
C PHE A 674 31.42 -13.88 -5.51
N THR A 675 31.88 -13.87 -6.76
CA THR A 675 32.56 -15.03 -7.36
C THR A 675 33.82 -15.42 -6.59
N GLU A 676 34.63 -14.46 -6.15
CA GLU A 676 35.82 -14.70 -5.32
C GLU A 676 35.46 -15.36 -3.97
N THR A 677 34.39 -14.89 -3.31
CA THR A 677 33.93 -15.43 -2.02
C THR A 677 33.45 -16.89 -2.16
N VAL A 678 32.78 -17.21 -3.26
CA VAL A 678 32.14 -18.50 -3.50
C VAL A 678 33.10 -19.53 -4.11
N ALA A 679 34.09 -19.09 -4.90
CA ALA A 679 34.95 -19.98 -5.71
C ALA A 679 35.70 -21.05 -4.90
N ASN A 680 36.12 -20.73 -3.67
CA ASN A 680 36.94 -21.63 -2.84
C ASN A 680 36.14 -22.33 -1.72
N THR A 681 34.81 -22.29 -1.78
CA THR A 681 33.95 -22.89 -0.76
C THR A 681 33.61 -24.34 -1.11
N HIS A 682 33.97 -25.24 -0.20
CA HIS A 682 33.83 -26.69 -0.31
C HIS A 682 33.31 -27.25 1.02
N PHE A 683 32.73 -28.45 1.04
CA PHE A 683 32.22 -29.08 2.26
C PHE A 683 33.30 -29.24 3.34
N SER A 684 34.57 -29.40 2.93
CA SER A 684 35.73 -29.39 3.82
C SER A 684 35.90 -28.05 4.57
N THR A 685 35.70 -26.92 3.89
CA THR A 685 35.70 -25.58 4.47
C THR A 685 34.54 -25.39 5.47
N LEU A 686 33.36 -25.94 5.17
CA LEU A 686 32.20 -25.87 6.07
C LEU A 686 32.39 -26.70 7.34
N SER A 687 33.06 -27.85 7.24
CA SER A 687 33.38 -28.68 8.40
C SER A 687 34.33 -27.97 9.40
N MET A 688 35.13 -27.02 8.90
CA MET A 688 36.04 -26.20 9.71
C MET A 688 35.37 -24.96 10.33
N HIS A 689 34.35 -24.39 9.68
CA HIS A 689 33.60 -23.21 10.16
C HIS A 689 32.09 -23.52 10.27
N ASN A 690 31.66 -23.95 11.46
CA ASN A 690 30.27 -24.33 11.69
C ASN A 690 29.41 -23.13 12.13
N CYS A 691 29.11 -22.23 11.20
CA CYS A 691 28.35 -21.01 11.47
C CYS A 691 26.99 -21.28 12.16
N PHE A 692 26.31 -22.37 11.81
CA PHE A 692 25.03 -22.70 12.45
C PHE A 692 25.17 -23.04 13.94
N LYS A 693 26.27 -23.69 14.34
CA LYS A 693 26.56 -23.97 15.75
C LYS A 693 26.87 -22.69 16.53
N ASP A 694 27.55 -21.72 15.90
CA ASP A 694 27.80 -20.41 16.50
C ASP A 694 26.49 -19.62 16.66
N ALA A 695 25.62 -19.64 15.66
CA ALA A 695 24.28 -19.04 15.74
C ALA A 695 23.47 -19.61 16.92
N GLN A 696 23.49 -20.95 17.11
CA GLN A 696 22.82 -21.60 18.25
C GLN A 696 23.41 -21.20 19.60
N LYS A 697 24.73 -21.04 19.69
CA LYS A 697 25.41 -20.63 20.93
C LYS A 697 24.97 -19.21 21.33
N ILE A 698 24.98 -18.29 20.37
CA ILE A 698 24.55 -16.90 20.58
C ILE A 698 23.06 -16.85 20.92
N ALA A 699 22.22 -17.64 20.25
CA ALA A 699 20.79 -17.69 20.55
C ALA A 699 20.51 -18.12 22.00
N LYS A 700 21.24 -19.10 22.53
CA LYS A 700 21.13 -19.54 23.94
C LYS A 700 21.51 -18.44 24.92
N GLU A 701 22.53 -17.64 24.60
CA GLU A 701 22.95 -16.49 25.41
C GLU A 701 21.90 -15.38 25.42
N LEU A 702 21.23 -15.15 24.29
CA LEU A 702 20.23 -14.08 24.12
C LEU A 702 18.89 -14.35 24.80
N ARG A 703 18.53 -15.61 25.07
CA ARG A 703 17.22 -15.97 25.68
C ARG A 703 16.94 -15.21 26.99
N GLY A 704 17.95 -15.02 27.83
CA GLY A 704 17.81 -14.26 29.07
C GLY A 704 17.63 -12.76 28.86
N SER A 705 18.24 -12.22 27.80
CA SER A 705 18.20 -10.78 27.47
C SER A 705 16.87 -10.32 26.88
N PHE A 706 16.13 -11.22 26.22
CA PHE A 706 14.83 -10.93 25.60
C PHE A 706 13.62 -11.45 26.40
N ALA A 707 13.80 -11.83 27.67
CA ALA A 707 12.70 -12.35 28.49
C ALA A 707 11.47 -11.41 28.60
N ASN A 708 11.68 -10.11 28.43
CA ASN A 708 10.63 -9.08 28.51
C ASN A 708 10.04 -8.70 27.13
N ASP A 709 10.53 -9.27 26.02
CA ASP A 709 10.07 -8.98 24.66
C ASP A 709 9.67 -10.29 23.94
N PRO A 710 8.38 -10.69 24.04
CA PRO A 710 7.92 -11.97 23.51
C PRO A 710 8.03 -12.06 21.99
N ASP A 711 7.91 -10.94 21.26
CA ASP A 711 8.02 -10.90 19.80
C ASP A 711 9.45 -11.25 19.36
N ARG A 712 10.44 -10.58 19.94
CA ARG A 712 11.86 -10.87 19.68
C ARG A 712 12.26 -12.27 20.10
N LEU A 713 11.68 -12.78 21.18
CA LEU A 713 11.92 -14.15 21.61
C LEU A 713 11.33 -15.17 20.61
N GLY A 714 10.16 -14.87 20.03
CA GLY A 714 9.56 -15.66 18.96
C GLY A 714 10.43 -15.71 17.72
N GLU A 715 10.89 -14.54 17.26
CA GLU A 715 11.80 -14.41 16.11
C GLU A 715 13.14 -15.13 16.34
N LEU A 716 13.73 -14.98 17.54
CA LEU A 716 14.95 -15.69 17.92
C LEU A 716 14.77 -17.22 17.87
N ARG A 717 13.63 -17.75 18.30
CA ARG A 717 13.35 -19.19 18.25
C ARG A 717 13.24 -19.70 16.81
N GLN A 718 12.62 -18.94 15.91
CA GLN A 718 12.53 -19.30 14.49
C GLN A 718 13.93 -19.41 13.87
N ILE A 719 14.79 -18.43 14.11
CA ILE A 719 16.18 -18.45 13.63
C ILE A 719 16.99 -19.58 14.25
N GLU A 720 16.80 -19.87 15.54
CA GLU A 720 17.45 -21.00 16.21
C GLU A 720 17.04 -22.34 15.58
N GLN A 721 15.75 -22.51 15.24
CA GLN A 721 15.24 -23.71 14.56
C GLN A 721 15.84 -23.85 13.16
N VAL A 722 15.92 -22.78 12.38
CA VAL A 722 16.59 -22.79 11.06
C VAL A 722 18.05 -23.21 11.21
N ALA A 723 18.77 -22.66 12.20
CA ALA A 723 20.17 -23.02 12.45
C ALA A 723 20.30 -24.51 12.85
N GLU A 724 19.41 -25.03 13.70
CA GLU A 724 19.44 -26.43 14.13
C GLU A 724 19.23 -27.41 12.99
N HIS A 725 18.20 -27.19 12.17
CA HIS A 725 17.89 -28.09 11.06
C HIS A 725 18.98 -28.04 9.99
N ASN A 726 19.49 -26.85 9.67
CA ASN A 726 20.59 -26.70 8.71
C ASN A 726 21.92 -27.24 9.25
N HIS A 727 22.17 -27.19 10.56
CA HIS A 727 23.33 -27.85 11.16
C HIS A 727 23.27 -29.38 10.98
N VAL A 728 22.09 -29.99 11.19
CA VAL A 728 21.89 -31.42 10.97
C VAL A 728 22.06 -31.76 9.49
N ALA A 729 21.42 -31.01 8.59
CA ALA A 729 21.56 -31.19 7.15
C ALA A 729 23.01 -31.07 6.69
N LEU A 730 23.75 -30.08 7.20
CA LEU A 730 25.17 -29.90 6.91
C LEU A 730 26.00 -31.12 7.34
N ASN A 731 25.80 -31.63 8.57
CA ASN A 731 26.53 -32.80 9.05
C ASN A 731 26.24 -34.04 8.18
N LEU A 732 24.99 -34.23 7.74
CA LEU A 732 24.61 -35.28 6.80
C LEU A 732 25.34 -35.12 5.46
N LEU A 733 25.35 -33.92 4.88
CA LEU A 733 26.02 -33.63 3.61
C LEU A 733 27.54 -33.87 3.71
N CYS A 734 28.18 -33.40 4.79
CA CYS A 734 29.61 -33.62 5.03
C CYS A 734 29.96 -35.10 5.25
N GLN A 735 29.08 -35.89 5.88
CA GLN A 735 29.29 -37.33 6.06
C GLN A 735 29.13 -38.11 4.76
N LEU A 736 28.23 -37.66 3.88
CA LEU A 736 27.93 -38.35 2.63
C LEU A 736 29.01 -38.11 1.57
N GLY A 737 29.73 -36.98 1.59
CA GLY A 737 31.01 -36.71 0.88
C GLY A 737 30.97 -36.69 -0.66
N SER A 738 30.16 -37.56 -1.26
CA SER A 738 29.76 -37.65 -2.67
C SER A 738 28.27 -37.94 -2.63
N LEU A 739 27.44 -37.02 -3.13
CA LEU A 739 26.00 -37.25 -3.16
C LEU A 739 25.71 -38.47 -4.03
N GLU A 740 25.22 -39.56 -3.42
CA GLU A 740 24.63 -40.65 -4.20
C GLU A 740 23.52 -40.09 -5.09
N PRO A 741 23.33 -40.59 -6.33
CA PRO A 741 22.31 -40.09 -7.27
C PRO A 741 20.86 -40.15 -6.73
N SER A 742 20.64 -40.88 -5.64
CA SER A 742 19.37 -41.03 -4.92
C SER A 742 19.10 -39.92 -3.91
N LEU A 743 20.03 -39.00 -3.64
CA LEU A 743 19.82 -37.92 -2.66
C LEU A 743 19.22 -36.68 -3.33
N LYS A 744 17.98 -36.33 -2.93
CA LYS A 744 17.33 -35.08 -3.32
C LYS A 744 17.44 -34.07 -2.19
N ILE A 745 17.95 -32.89 -2.50
CA ILE A 745 18.06 -31.75 -1.57
C ILE A 745 16.99 -30.72 -1.95
N SER A 746 16.15 -30.33 -0.99
CA SER A 746 15.22 -29.21 -1.14
C SER A 746 15.52 -28.13 -0.11
N PHE A 747 15.11 -26.91 -0.41
CA PHE A 747 15.22 -25.75 0.46
C PHE A 747 13.80 -25.24 0.72
N ASP A 748 13.30 -25.48 1.93
CA ASP A 748 11.91 -25.21 2.30
C ASP A 748 11.84 -24.16 3.43
N PHE A 749 10.88 -23.24 3.39
CA PHE A 749 10.73 -22.14 4.37
C PHE A 749 9.79 -22.51 5.53
N ILE A 750 10.12 -23.59 6.24
CA ILE A 750 9.24 -24.17 7.28
C ILE A 750 9.23 -23.34 8.57
N HIS A 751 10.42 -22.94 9.02
CA HIS A 751 10.61 -22.31 10.33
C HIS A 751 10.72 -20.79 10.26
N HIS A 752 11.10 -20.24 9.11
CA HIS A 752 11.27 -18.80 8.89
C HIS A 752 10.92 -18.42 7.44
N PRO A 753 10.22 -17.30 7.20
CA PRO A 753 9.76 -16.90 5.85
C PRO A 753 10.91 -16.60 4.87
N HIS A 754 12.03 -16.07 5.35
CA HIS A 754 13.15 -15.64 4.48
C HIS A 754 14.41 -16.53 4.53
N PHE A 755 14.49 -17.47 5.48
CA PHE A 755 15.68 -18.32 5.65
C PHE A 755 15.31 -19.78 5.45
N ALA A 756 15.85 -20.36 4.38
CA ALA A 756 15.53 -21.71 3.99
C ALA A 756 16.08 -22.75 4.99
N THR A 757 15.32 -23.85 5.12
CA THR A 757 15.75 -25.06 5.80
C THR A 757 16.07 -26.13 4.75
N ALA A 758 17.31 -26.58 4.70
CA ALA A 758 17.75 -27.64 3.82
C ALA A 758 17.19 -28.99 4.30
N SER A 759 16.49 -29.69 3.42
CA SER A 759 15.98 -31.04 3.64
C SER A 759 16.71 -32.01 2.71
N VAL A 760 17.31 -33.06 3.29
CA VAL A 760 18.05 -34.09 2.55
C VAL A 760 17.24 -35.38 2.63
N LYS A 761 16.66 -35.80 1.50
CA LYS A 761 15.84 -37.02 1.41
C LYS A 761 16.52 -38.02 0.49
N ARG A 762 16.49 -39.30 0.87
CA ARG A 762 16.77 -40.40 -0.06
C ARG A 762 15.49 -40.65 -0.88
N SER A 763 15.63 -40.63 -2.20
CA SER A 763 14.58 -40.88 -3.19
C SER A 763 14.08 -42.32 -3.14
#